data_AF-A0A1N6D2F8-F1
#
_entry.id   AF-A0A1N6D2F8-F1
#
_cell.length_a   1.000
_cell.length_b   1.000
_cell.length_c   1.000
_cell.angle_alpha   90.00
_cell.angle_beta   90.00
_cell.angle_gamma   90.00
#
_symmetry.space_group_name_H-M   'P 1'
#
loop_
_entity.id
_entity.type
_entity.pdbx_description
1 polymer ?
#
loop_
_entity_poly.entity_id
_entity_poly.type
_entity_poly.pdbx_seq_one_letter_code
_entity_poly.pdbx_strand_id
1 'polypeptide(L)'
;MLVERDIVLGNLVAAIDAAENGQGGIVIISGSAGLGKTSVLEALRDLASERCDIFWGGCDALFTPRPLGPLHDMRPAFESGLSALLDSSAAPHKIFESIIDEIAHRKKAVLVVVEDVHWADHATLDFLKFLGRRIAQLRAVLLISYRDDEVDAEHPLNQVLGELPQSRVNRIMLSPLSQKGVEALGEGHGADLSHIFEVTGGNPFFVTELLANEGNTRQDIPASVREAVNARLNRLPSSERVFLETLSIVPGAVGTRFLHKMFDDASGDIVAACVRKKLLSQDKEQKIRFRHELARLATLSRLSASQQKLIHAKTLETLLQLTPEPALDWIVHHAAGALAGSVVLEYAPKAARQAASVGSHREAAAHYATALKFVDEADPPLAAQLYQNWAYEAGLALRIDNEVLEARRHAISLWRALDRPEKVGENLRWLSRLHWYRGESARASHFADEAVRVLETAAPSAERAMAYSLRSQLHMLNSRMEQAISWGRRALTLAEEFDNIEARIHALNNVGFAMVFQDQPDGVDALLESLSLAHDHQFHEHAARVYTNLSEHAVDFRKFTLAEEYISRGIAFDSEHDLDAWIHYLVGILARLRLEQGRLHNAEAVAKGVLGLKRLTLLMRLPALTVLARVRMRFGCQSADALLSEVLENAISTDEVQYVIPARLALVENAWLTERKDEAIIQLDALGKIAPQSFHKWNRGEFAVWALRFGHDVPREFFLNLPDPFALELADDISGAADAWAALNAPYSAALTLMQVNGGDGEKSLAAALKILLPMEAGRTIEKARALARKFNVAGKMPRGQRGPYGSAREHVLGFTKKEQEVFALIAAGATNIEIAEKLSRSKRTIEHHVSAVLAKMNVGNRMEAIVRSQNEPWLLGREQGQTNRLDRNA
;
A
#
# COMPACT_ATOMS: atom_id res chain seq x y z
N MET A 1 -30.67 -12.82 26.60
CA MET A 1 -29.96 -14.11 26.66
C MET A 1 -29.15 -14.24 25.39
N LEU A 2 -27.85 -14.52 25.49
CA LEU A 2 -27.04 -14.96 24.36
C LEU A 2 -27.08 -16.48 24.35
N VAL A 3 -27.46 -17.08 23.22
CA VAL A 3 -27.62 -18.53 23.08
C VAL A 3 -26.50 -19.06 22.19
N GLU A 4 -25.86 -20.17 22.59
CA GLU A 4 -24.74 -20.79 21.85
C GLU A 4 -23.56 -19.83 21.59
N ARG A 5 -23.25 -18.96 22.55
CA ARG A 5 -22.11 -18.02 22.46
C ARG A 5 -21.08 -18.19 23.57
N ASP A 6 -21.22 -19.20 24.43
CA ASP A 6 -20.33 -19.42 25.57
C ASP A 6 -18.87 -19.68 25.16
N ILE A 7 -18.65 -20.50 24.12
CA ILE A 7 -17.30 -20.77 23.60
C ILE A 7 -16.68 -19.49 23.01
N VAL A 8 -17.48 -18.70 22.28
CA VAL A 8 -17.02 -17.44 21.70
C VAL A 8 -16.62 -16.45 22.80
N LEU A 9 -17.47 -16.28 23.82
CA LEU A 9 -17.18 -15.43 24.96
C LEU A 9 -15.97 -15.93 25.75
N GLY A 10 -15.83 -17.25 25.95
CA GLY A 10 -14.67 -17.85 26.59
C GLY A 10 -13.37 -17.55 25.86
N ASN A 11 -13.36 -17.61 24.52
CA ASN A 11 -12.20 -17.24 23.71
C ASN A 11 -11.85 -15.75 23.82
N LEU A 12 -12.86 -14.88 23.88
CA LEU A 12 -12.68 -13.44 24.04
C LEU A 12 -12.13 -13.09 25.42
N VAL A 13 -12.64 -13.73 26.47
CA VAL A 13 -12.14 -13.59 27.84
C VAL A 13 -10.70 -14.10 27.95
N ALA A 14 -10.37 -15.24 27.33
CA ALA A 14 -9.00 -15.75 27.30
C ALA A 14 -8.00 -14.78 26.62
N ALA A 15 -8.44 -14.05 25.60
CA ALA A 15 -7.62 -13.01 24.98
C ALA A 15 -7.37 -11.83 25.93
N ILE A 16 -8.37 -11.44 26.72
CA ILE A 16 -8.22 -10.43 27.78
C ILE A 16 -7.26 -10.93 28.86
N ASP A 17 -7.40 -12.17 29.33
CA ASP A 17 -6.52 -12.78 30.33
C ASP A 17 -5.05 -12.78 29.85
N ALA A 18 -4.80 -13.05 28.57
CA ALA A 18 -3.47 -12.99 27.97
C ALA A 18 -2.92 -11.55 27.96
N ALA A 19 -3.73 -10.57 27.57
CA ALA A 19 -3.34 -9.16 27.52
C ALA A 19 -3.01 -8.59 28.92
N GLU A 20 -3.77 -8.97 29.95
CA GLU A 20 -3.47 -8.63 31.35
C GLU A 20 -2.07 -9.12 31.76
N ASN A 21 -1.66 -10.28 31.26
CA ASN A 21 -0.33 -10.89 31.46
C ASN A 21 0.76 -10.36 30.52
N GLY A 22 0.52 -9.28 29.77
CA GLY A 22 1.53 -8.69 28.87
C GLY A 22 1.58 -9.30 27.48
N GLN A 23 0.64 -10.17 27.14
CA GLN A 23 0.57 -10.82 25.84
C GLN A 23 -0.58 -10.23 25.02
N GLY A 24 -0.33 -9.09 24.36
CA GLY A 24 -1.32 -8.50 23.47
C GLY A 24 -1.64 -9.39 22.26
N GLY A 25 -2.86 -9.24 21.76
CA GLY A 25 -3.42 -10.09 20.71
C GLY A 25 -4.52 -9.41 19.91
N ILE A 26 -4.91 -10.04 18.81
CA ILE A 26 -5.95 -9.57 17.89
C ILE A 26 -7.04 -10.63 17.83
N VAL A 27 -8.29 -10.20 17.98
CA VAL A 27 -9.45 -11.07 17.73
C VAL A 27 -10.26 -10.49 16.59
N ILE A 28 -10.52 -11.33 15.57
CA ILE A 28 -11.35 -10.96 14.43
C ILE A 28 -12.64 -11.75 14.52
N ILE A 29 -13.78 -11.06 14.57
CA ILE A 29 -15.11 -11.66 14.54
C ILE A 29 -15.75 -11.40 13.19
N SER A 30 -16.00 -12.48 12.43
CA SER A 30 -16.69 -12.43 11.15
C SER A 30 -18.04 -13.13 11.19
N GLY A 31 -18.88 -12.84 10.21
CA GLY A 31 -20.15 -13.52 9.96
C GLY A 31 -21.13 -12.58 9.28
N SER A 32 -22.18 -13.14 8.70
CA SER A 32 -23.15 -12.37 7.94
C SER A 32 -23.97 -11.42 8.81
N ALA A 33 -24.73 -10.55 8.16
CA ALA A 33 -25.61 -9.61 8.84
C ALA A 33 -26.64 -10.34 9.76
N GLY A 34 -26.78 -9.86 11.00
CA GLY A 34 -27.74 -10.40 11.96
C GLY A 34 -27.29 -11.60 12.82
N LEU A 35 -26.07 -12.12 12.65
CA LEU A 35 -25.55 -13.25 13.45
C LEU A 35 -25.20 -12.95 14.91
N GLY A 36 -25.39 -11.71 15.35
CA GLY A 36 -25.21 -11.30 16.75
C GLY A 36 -23.79 -10.87 17.13
N LYS A 37 -22.97 -10.43 16.16
CA LYS A 37 -21.61 -9.90 16.39
C LYS A 37 -21.60 -8.83 17.48
N THR A 38 -22.31 -7.72 17.27
CA THR A 38 -22.43 -6.63 18.24
C THR A 38 -22.98 -7.10 19.59
N SER A 39 -23.96 -8.03 19.61
CA SER A 39 -24.48 -8.58 20.88
C SER A 39 -23.41 -9.34 21.68
N VAL A 40 -22.53 -10.09 21.01
CA VAL A 40 -21.38 -10.76 21.65
C VAL A 40 -20.40 -9.73 22.20
N LEU A 41 -20.12 -8.67 21.44
CA LEU A 41 -19.23 -7.60 21.87
C LEU A 41 -19.80 -6.86 23.07
N GLU A 42 -21.09 -6.53 23.05
CA GLU A 42 -21.76 -5.84 24.16
C GLU A 42 -21.70 -6.67 25.44
N ALA A 43 -21.90 -8.00 25.34
CA ALA A 43 -21.72 -8.89 26.50
C ALA A 43 -20.26 -8.97 26.97
N LEU A 44 -19.29 -8.97 26.05
CA LEU A 44 -17.88 -8.88 26.40
C LEU A 44 -17.57 -7.56 27.13
N ARG A 45 -18.16 -6.44 26.69
CA ARG A 45 -18.00 -5.12 27.33
C ARG A 45 -18.35 -5.18 28.80
N ASP A 46 -19.48 -5.80 29.12
CA ASP A 46 -19.98 -5.88 30.48
C ASP A 46 -19.04 -6.74 31.35
N LEU A 47 -18.57 -7.89 30.82
CA LEU A 47 -17.58 -8.75 31.47
C LEU A 47 -16.19 -8.10 31.63
N ALA A 48 -15.79 -7.24 30.69
CA ALA A 48 -14.49 -6.58 30.67
C ALA A 48 -14.46 -5.26 31.47
N SER A 49 -15.62 -4.67 31.78
CA SER A 49 -15.72 -3.29 32.30
C SER A 49 -14.97 -3.03 33.61
N GLU A 50 -14.81 -4.03 34.47
CA GLU A 50 -14.03 -3.90 35.71
C GLU A 50 -12.53 -4.22 35.51
N ARG A 51 -12.21 -4.96 34.45
CA ARG A 51 -10.90 -5.58 34.18
C ARG A 51 -10.02 -4.74 33.26
N CYS A 52 -10.62 -4.12 32.26
CA CYS A 52 -9.92 -3.40 31.19
C CYS A 52 -10.35 -1.94 31.10
N ASP A 53 -9.46 -1.11 30.56
CA ASP A 53 -9.87 0.15 29.95
C ASP A 53 -10.42 -0.17 28.55
N ILE A 54 -11.57 0.40 28.17
CA ILE A 54 -12.27 0.02 26.93
C ILE A 54 -12.28 1.22 25.97
N PHE A 55 -11.66 1.04 24.82
CA PHE A 55 -11.71 1.97 23.70
C PHE A 55 -12.63 1.35 22.65
N TRP A 56 -13.79 1.97 22.41
CA TRP A 56 -14.80 1.42 21.51
C TRP A 56 -15.20 2.44 20.45
N GLY A 57 -15.14 2.05 19.18
CA GLY A 57 -15.66 2.84 18.07
C GLY A 57 -16.23 1.99 16.95
N GLY A 58 -17.15 2.57 16.17
CA GLY A 58 -17.78 1.91 15.03
C GLY A 58 -17.50 2.62 13.72
N CYS A 59 -17.60 1.87 12.62
CA CYS A 59 -17.63 2.45 11.28
C CYS A 59 -19.09 2.66 10.83
N ASP A 60 -19.38 3.84 10.29
CA ASP A 60 -20.74 4.19 9.84
C ASP A 60 -20.95 3.91 8.34
N ALA A 61 -22.16 3.50 7.97
CA ALA A 61 -22.60 3.32 6.57
C ALA A 61 -22.91 4.65 5.86
N LEU A 62 -21.97 5.60 5.87
CA LEU A 62 -22.08 6.85 5.13
C LEU A 62 -21.70 6.63 3.65
N PHE A 63 -22.15 7.54 2.77
CA PHE A 63 -21.71 7.53 1.35
C PHE A 63 -20.20 7.71 1.21
N THR A 64 -19.63 8.52 2.09
CA THR A 64 -18.19 8.65 2.29
C THR A 64 -17.95 8.49 3.78
N PRO A 65 -17.24 7.42 4.20
CA PRO A 65 -16.98 7.17 5.61
C PRO A 65 -16.25 8.33 6.27
N ARG A 66 -16.49 8.51 7.57
CA ARG A 66 -15.81 9.51 8.37
C ARG A 66 -14.35 9.09 8.56
N PRO A 67 -13.35 9.90 8.16
CA PRO A 67 -11.94 9.62 8.41
C PRO A 67 -11.70 9.35 9.89
N LEU A 68 -11.02 8.25 10.21
CA LEU A 68 -10.73 7.83 11.59
C LEU A 68 -11.99 7.76 12.48
N GLY A 69 -13.15 7.44 11.91
CA GLY A 69 -14.45 7.44 12.60
C GLY A 69 -14.44 6.74 13.96
N PRO A 70 -13.95 5.50 14.07
CA PRO A 70 -13.86 4.79 15.35
C PRO A 70 -13.01 5.51 16.40
N LEU A 71 -11.94 6.21 16.03
CA LEU A 71 -11.11 6.95 16.99
C LEU A 71 -11.86 8.16 17.54
N HIS A 72 -12.70 8.79 16.73
CA HIS A 72 -13.56 9.86 17.21
C HIS A 72 -14.63 9.36 18.20
N ASP A 73 -15.12 8.14 18.04
CA ASP A 73 -16.04 7.51 18.99
C ASP A 73 -15.34 7.15 20.31
N MET A 74 -14.05 6.80 20.25
CA MET A 74 -13.22 6.48 21.42
C MET A 74 -12.82 7.70 22.26
N ARG A 75 -13.09 8.94 21.79
CA ARG A 75 -12.73 10.19 22.48
C ARG A 75 -13.07 10.25 23.97
N PRO A 76 -14.24 9.78 24.45
CA PRO A 76 -14.56 9.82 25.88
C PRO A 76 -13.62 9.00 26.75
N ALA A 77 -12.92 8.02 26.17
CA ALA A 77 -11.94 7.19 26.88
C ALA A 77 -10.52 7.78 26.86
N PHE A 78 -10.26 8.75 25.97
CA PHE A 78 -8.92 9.33 25.77
C PHE A 78 -8.57 10.43 26.76
N GLU A 79 -7.28 10.57 27.06
CA GLU A 79 -6.77 11.76 27.78
C GLU A 79 -6.91 13.04 26.93
N SER A 80 -6.96 14.20 27.60
CA SER A 80 -7.28 15.49 26.93
C SER A 80 -6.30 15.87 25.82
N GLY A 81 -5.04 15.44 25.90
CA GLY A 81 -4.02 15.70 24.89
C GLY A 81 -4.32 15.01 23.54
N LEU A 82 -4.71 13.72 23.58
CA LEU A 82 -5.04 12.96 22.37
C LEU A 82 -6.33 13.47 21.72
N SER A 83 -7.32 13.86 22.53
CA SER A 83 -8.55 14.49 22.01
C SER A 83 -8.27 15.77 21.22
N ALA A 84 -7.35 16.62 21.70
CA ALA A 84 -6.96 17.83 20.98
C ALA A 84 -6.16 17.51 19.71
N LEU A 85 -5.36 16.45 19.72
CA LEU A 85 -4.60 16.00 18.56
C LEU A 85 -5.52 15.50 17.44
N LEU A 86 -6.57 14.74 17.76
CA LEU A 86 -7.60 14.30 16.81
C LEU A 86 -8.41 15.46 16.21
N ASP A 87 -8.53 16.58 16.93
CA ASP A 87 -9.20 17.79 16.43
C ASP A 87 -8.26 18.69 15.60
N SER A 88 -6.96 18.39 15.61
CA SER A 88 -5.95 19.11 14.85
C SER A 88 -5.71 18.46 13.48
N SER A 89 -5.17 19.21 12.53
CA SER A 89 -4.65 18.67 11.26
C SER A 89 -3.32 17.91 11.44
N ALA A 90 -3.16 17.18 12.55
CA ALA A 90 -1.96 16.40 12.82
C ALA A 90 -1.83 15.25 11.83
N ALA A 91 -0.58 14.98 11.43
CA ALA A 91 -0.28 13.85 10.57
C ALA A 91 -0.71 12.53 11.23
N PRO A 92 -1.28 11.56 10.48
CA PRO A 92 -1.80 10.30 11.03
C PRO A 92 -0.82 9.54 11.90
N HIS A 93 0.46 9.46 11.53
CA HIS A 93 1.49 8.79 12.33
C HIS A 93 1.57 9.32 13.77
N LYS A 94 1.45 10.64 13.98
CA LYS A 94 1.46 11.24 15.32
C LYS A 94 0.23 10.85 16.13
N ILE A 95 -0.93 10.80 15.47
CA ILE A 95 -2.18 10.35 16.08
C ILE A 95 -2.03 8.88 16.50
N PHE A 96 -1.51 8.04 15.61
CA PHE A 96 -1.36 6.61 15.85
C PHE A 96 -0.32 6.33 16.94
N GLU A 97 0.83 7.00 16.93
CA GLU A 97 1.84 6.92 17.98
C GLU A 97 1.28 7.36 19.33
N SER A 98 0.55 8.47 19.37
CA SER A 98 -0.07 8.96 20.61
C SER A 98 -1.09 7.96 21.18
N ILE A 99 -1.82 7.24 20.33
CA ILE A 99 -2.73 6.16 20.77
C ILE A 99 -1.94 4.98 21.33
N ILE A 100 -0.84 4.58 20.69
CA ILE A 100 0.03 3.51 21.19
C ILE A 100 0.61 3.89 22.56
N ASP A 101 1.11 5.11 22.69
CA ASP A 101 1.63 5.64 23.94
C ASP A 101 0.53 5.63 25.00
N GLU A 102 -0.66 6.11 24.67
CA GLU A 102 -1.78 6.11 25.61
C GLU A 102 -2.12 4.69 26.08
N ILE A 103 -2.19 3.71 25.17
CA ILE A 103 -2.40 2.30 25.50
C ILE A 103 -1.28 1.77 26.39
N ALA A 104 -0.02 2.09 26.08
CA ALA A 104 1.15 1.63 26.83
C ALA A 104 1.22 2.20 28.25
N HIS A 105 0.72 3.42 28.47
CA HIS A 105 0.69 4.07 29.78
C HIS A 105 -0.47 3.62 30.67
N ARG A 106 -1.47 2.90 30.14
CA ARG A 106 -2.57 2.36 30.96
C ARG A 106 -2.06 1.29 31.93
N LYS A 107 -2.60 1.33 33.15
CA LYS A 107 -2.28 0.34 34.21
C LYS A 107 -3.01 -0.99 33.99
N LYS A 108 -4.26 -0.92 33.50
CA LYS A 108 -5.09 -2.06 33.13
C LYS A 108 -4.81 -2.46 31.69
N ALA A 109 -5.19 -3.68 31.31
CA ALA A 109 -5.21 -4.05 29.91
C ALA A 109 -6.21 -3.17 29.14
N VAL A 110 -5.95 -2.91 27.86
CA VAL A 110 -6.82 -2.10 27.01
C VAL A 110 -7.55 -2.98 26.00
N LEU A 111 -8.87 -2.92 25.98
CA LEU A 111 -9.70 -3.55 24.95
C LEU A 111 -10.05 -2.50 23.90
N VAL A 112 -9.45 -2.61 22.71
CA VAL A 112 -9.71 -1.74 21.57
C VAL A 112 -10.69 -2.44 20.64
N VAL A 113 -11.94 -1.97 20.57
CA VAL A 113 -13.00 -2.51 19.72
C VAL A 113 -13.23 -1.59 18.54
N VAL A 114 -13.07 -2.13 17.33
CA VAL A 114 -13.43 -1.47 16.07
C VAL A 114 -14.52 -2.30 15.40
N GLU A 115 -15.76 -1.80 15.45
CA GLU A 115 -16.93 -2.48 14.88
C GLU A 115 -17.16 -2.14 13.42
N ASP A 116 -17.69 -3.12 12.68
CA ASP A 116 -18.17 -2.97 11.31
C ASP A 116 -17.13 -2.43 10.31
N VAL A 117 -15.89 -2.92 10.42
CA VAL A 117 -14.71 -2.47 9.64
C VAL A 117 -14.84 -2.62 8.11
N HIS A 118 -15.84 -3.35 7.63
CA HIS A 118 -16.19 -3.36 6.21
C HIS A 118 -16.67 -1.99 5.69
N TRP A 119 -17.02 -1.05 6.57
CA TRP A 119 -17.33 0.34 6.24
C TRP A 119 -16.23 1.33 6.64
N ALA A 120 -15.05 0.84 7.05
CA ALA A 120 -13.96 1.70 7.49
C ALA A 120 -13.40 2.55 6.33
N ASP A 121 -13.07 3.81 6.64
CA ASP A 121 -12.22 4.65 5.80
C ASP A 121 -10.79 4.10 5.72
N HIS A 122 -10.02 4.59 4.75
CA HIS A 122 -8.66 4.13 4.55
C HIS A 122 -7.74 4.40 5.75
N ALA A 123 -7.83 5.57 6.37
CA ALA A 123 -6.98 5.89 7.53
C ALA A 123 -7.30 5.02 8.74
N THR A 124 -8.57 4.63 8.95
CA THR A 124 -8.93 3.61 9.95
C THR A 124 -8.31 2.26 9.62
N LEU A 125 -8.33 1.84 8.34
CA LEU A 125 -7.68 0.59 7.93
C LEU A 125 -6.16 0.64 8.17
N ASP A 126 -5.52 1.77 7.93
CA ASP A 126 -4.09 1.96 8.19
C ASP A 126 -3.79 1.99 9.69
N PHE A 127 -4.63 2.63 10.51
CA PHE A 127 -4.56 2.53 11.96
C PHE A 127 -4.63 1.07 12.44
N LEU A 128 -5.53 0.26 11.90
CA LEU A 128 -5.63 -1.17 12.24
C LEU A 128 -4.35 -1.94 11.90
N LYS A 129 -3.72 -1.67 10.75
CA LYS A 129 -2.40 -2.23 10.42
C LYS A 129 -1.34 -1.76 11.42
N PHE A 130 -1.29 -0.46 11.67
CA PHE A 130 -0.29 0.18 12.52
C PHE A 130 -0.30 -0.34 13.95
N LEU A 131 -1.49 -0.40 14.56
CA LEU A 131 -1.72 -0.97 15.89
C LEU A 131 -1.50 -2.50 15.88
N GLY A 132 -2.07 -3.18 14.89
CA GLY A 132 -2.00 -4.64 14.77
C GLY A 132 -0.56 -5.17 14.69
N ARG A 133 0.35 -4.48 13.97
CA ARG A 133 1.77 -4.85 13.89
C ARG A 133 2.51 -4.73 15.22
N ARG A 134 2.06 -3.86 16.13
CA ARG A 134 2.70 -3.57 17.43
C ARG A 134 2.01 -4.22 18.62
N ILE A 135 0.84 -4.84 18.40
CA ILE A 135 -0.03 -5.36 19.46
C ILE A 135 0.67 -6.34 20.41
N ALA A 136 1.64 -7.11 19.92
CA ALA A 136 2.37 -8.12 20.71
C ALA A 136 3.16 -7.54 21.90
N GLN A 137 3.42 -6.23 21.87
CA GLN A 137 4.18 -5.51 22.90
C GLN A 137 3.30 -4.74 23.87
N LEU A 138 2.00 -4.69 23.58
CA LEU A 138 1.03 -3.95 24.35
C LEU A 138 0.26 -4.89 25.27
N ARG A 139 -0.22 -4.35 26.38
CA ARG A 139 -1.21 -5.01 27.24
C ARG A 139 -2.60 -4.77 26.65
N ALA A 140 -2.81 -5.14 25.39
CA ALA A 140 -4.00 -4.77 24.66
C ALA A 140 -4.58 -5.90 23.79
N VAL A 141 -5.91 -5.90 23.66
CA VAL A 141 -6.64 -6.74 22.70
C VAL A 141 -7.24 -5.82 21.64
N LEU A 142 -6.83 -6.00 20.39
CA LEU A 142 -7.49 -5.37 19.24
C LEU A 142 -8.60 -6.30 18.74
N LEU A 143 -9.85 -5.90 18.92
CA LEU A 143 -11.02 -6.61 18.44
C LEU A 143 -11.57 -5.92 17.19
N ILE A 144 -11.65 -6.68 16.10
CA ILE A 144 -12.20 -6.24 14.82
C ILE A 144 -13.46 -7.03 14.51
N SER A 145 -14.56 -6.37 14.15
CA SER A 145 -15.75 -7.04 13.61
C SER A 145 -16.05 -6.62 12.17
N TYR A 146 -16.47 -7.56 11.33
CA TYR A 146 -16.90 -7.25 9.96
C TYR A 146 -17.93 -8.25 9.42
N ARG A 147 -18.55 -7.89 8.29
CA ARG A 147 -19.50 -8.71 7.53
C ARG A 147 -18.79 -9.40 6.38
N ASP A 148 -18.79 -10.73 6.37
CA ASP A 148 -18.14 -11.51 5.31
C ASP A 148 -18.93 -11.49 3.99
N ASP A 149 -20.24 -11.21 4.04
CA ASP A 149 -21.11 -11.02 2.88
C ASP A 149 -20.96 -9.65 2.20
N GLU A 150 -20.33 -8.66 2.85
CA GLU A 150 -20.04 -7.33 2.29
C GLU A 150 -18.56 -7.13 1.91
N VAL A 151 -17.72 -8.15 2.13
CA VAL A 151 -16.28 -8.11 1.83
C VAL A 151 -16.00 -9.06 0.67
N ASP A 152 -16.01 -8.51 -0.54
CA ASP A 152 -15.62 -9.25 -1.74
C ASP A 152 -14.09 -9.47 -1.81
N ALA A 153 -13.61 -10.12 -2.87
CA ALA A 153 -12.18 -10.42 -3.05
C ALA A 153 -11.30 -9.19 -3.33
N GLU A 154 -11.89 -8.04 -3.69
CA GLU A 154 -11.20 -6.79 -4.00
C GLU A 154 -11.25 -5.77 -2.86
N HIS A 155 -12.06 -6.03 -1.83
CA HIS A 155 -12.25 -5.15 -0.70
C HIS A 155 -10.93 -4.87 0.06
N PRO A 156 -10.60 -3.59 0.37
CA PRO A 156 -9.33 -3.20 1.01
C PRO A 156 -9.04 -3.89 2.36
N LEU A 157 -10.08 -4.23 3.11
CA LEU A 157 -9.97 -4.97 4.37
C LEU A 157 -9.18 -6.29 4.23
N ASN A 158 -9.30 -7.01 3.11
CA ASN A 158 -8.57 -8.27 2.93
C ASN A 158 -7.05 -8.10 2.99
N GLN A 159 -6.54 -6.97 2.49
CA GLN A 159 -5.12 -6.64 2.57
C GLN A 159 -4.70 -6.43 4.04
N VAL A 160 -5.47 -5.64 4.79
CA VAL A 160 -5.24 -5.41 6.23
C VAL A 160 -5.19 -6.74 6.96
N LEU A 161 -6.21 -7.60 6.80
CA LEU A 161 -6.30 -8.89 7.49
C LEU A 161 -5.14 -9.85 7.15
N GLY A 162 -4.57 -9.73 5.95
CA GLY A 162 -3.40 -10.49 5.51
C GLY A 162 -2.08 -10.00 6.11
N GLU A 163 -1.95 -8.70 6.34
CA GLU A 163 -0.75 -8.07 6.89
C GLU A 163 -0.65 -8.14 8.43
N LEU A 164 -1.75 -8.46 9.12
CA LEU A 164 -1.73 -8.67 10.56
C LEU A 164 -0.85 -9.87 10.97
N PRO A 165 -0.14 -9.81 12.11
CA PRO A 165 0.75 -10.87 12.57
C PRO A 165 -0.07 -12.13 12.92
N GLN A 166 -0.07 -13.12 12.02
CA GLN A 166 -0.96 -14.29 12.12
C GLN A 166 -0.78 -15.11 13.41
N SER A 167 0.41 -15.06 14.05
CA SER A 167 0.67 -15.71 15.35
C SER A 167 -0.07 -15.06 16.52
N ARG A 168 -0.58 -13.83 16.36
CA ARG A 168 -1.33 -13.06 17.36
C ARG A 168 -2.80 -12.91 17.01
N VAL A 169 -3.24 -13.45 15.87
CA VAL A 169 -4.61 -13.33 15.37
C VAL A 169 -5.42 -14.57 15.74
N ASN A 170 -6.53 -14.36 16.45
CA ASN A 170 -7.58 -15.36 16.64
C ASN A 170 -8.79 -15.00 15.77
N ARG A 171 -9.16 -15.85 14.81
CA ARG A 171 -10.32 -15.65 13.94
C ARG A 171 -11.51 -16.46 14.46
N ILE A 172 -12.61 -15.77 14.74
CA ILE A 172 -13.87 -16.35 15.19
C ILE A 172 -14.94 -16.07 14.13
N MET A 173 -15.37 -17.12 13.44
CA MET A 173 -16.51 -17.04 12.53
C MET A 173 -17.79 -17.38 13.30
N LEU A 174 -18.72 -16.45 13.40
CA LEU A 174 -20.01 -16.72 14.04
C LEU A 174 -20.88 -17.57 13.11
N SER A 175 -21.38 -18.69 13.64
CA SER A 175 -22.36 -19.52 12.95
C SER A 175 -23.80 -19.11 13.31
N PRO A 176 -24.78 -19.38 12.43
CA PRO A 176 -26.19 -19.35 12.79
C PRO A 176 -26.47 -20.24 14.02
N LEU A 177 -27.55 -19.95 14.74
CA LEU A 177 -28.01 -20.80 15.84
C LEU A 177 -28.38 -22.17 15.31
N SER A 178 -28.09 -23.22 16.08
CA SER A 178 -28.64 -24.54 15.80
C SER A 178 -30.15 -24.55 16.05
N GLN A 179 -30.83 -25.62 15.62
CA GLN A 179 -32.24 -25.84 15.96
C GLN A 179 -32.47 -25.78 17.48
N LYS A 180 -31.57 -26.38 18.27
CA LYS A 180 -31.63 -26.31 19.74
C LYS A 180 -31.44 -24.88 20.26
N GLY A 181 -30.58 -24.10 19.60
CA GLY A 181 -30.40 -22.69 19.91
C GLY A 181 -31.66 -21.86 19.64
N VAL A 182 -32.38 -22.15 18.55
CA VAL A 182 -33.69 -21.54 18.27
C VAL A 182 -34.74 -21.97 19.29
N GLU A 183 -34.78 -23.25 19.66
CA GLU A 183 -35.67 -23.79 20.70
C GLU A 183 -35.45 -23.10 22.05
N ALA A 184 -34.20 -22.96 22.47
CA ALA A 184 -33.84 -22.27 23.71
C ALA A 184 -34.19 -20.77 23.67
N LEU A 185 -34.01 -20.12 22.52
CA LEU A 185 -34.35 -18.70 22.37
C LEU A 185 -35.88 -18.46 22.35
N GLY A 186 -36.63 -19.43 21.83
CA GLY A 186 -38.09 -19.40 21.72
C GLY A 186 -38.82 -20.05 22.90
N GLU A 187 -38.12 -20.54 23.92
CA GLU A 187 -38.75 -21.17 25.09
C GLU A 187 -39.80 -20.24 25.71
N GLY A 188 -41.00 -20.78 25.96
CA GLY A 188 -42.14 -20.01 26.47
C GLY A 188 -42.94 -19.22 25.41
N HIS A 189 -42.53 -19.21 24.14
CA HIS A 189 -43.30 -18.65 23.03
C HIS A 189 -44.16 -19.76 22.39
N GLY A 190 -45.46 -19.52 22.18
CA GLY A 190 -46.38 -20.50 21.59
C GLY A 190 -46.22 -20.73 20.07
N ALA A 191 -45.00 -20.57 19.54
CA ALA A 191 -44.70 -20.61 18.11
C ALA A 191 -44.09 -21.96 17.67
N ASP A 192 -44.20 -22.30 16.38
CA ASP A 192 -43.56 -23.47 15.79
C ASP A 192 -42.05 -23.22 15.57
N LEU A 193 -41.24 -23.55 16.58
CA LEU A 193 -39.80 -23.27 16.60
C LEU A 193 -39.02 -24.06 15.52
N SER A 194 -39.48 -25.26 15.17
CA SER A 194 -38.90 -26.06 14.09
C SER A 194 -39.08 -25.37 12.75
N HIS A 195 -40.28 -24.86 12.47
CA HIS A 195 -40.55 -24.12 11.24
C HIS A 195 -39.84 -22.75 11.21
N ILE A 196 -39.72 -22.06 12.35
CA ILE A 196 -38.90 -20.85 12.46
C ILE A 196 -37.43 -21.15 12.11
N PHE A 197 -36.87 -22.26 12.58
CA PHE A 197 -35.51 -22.66 12.21
C PHE A 197 -35.37 -22.90 10.70
N GLU A 198 -36.32 -23.61 10.08
CA GLU A 198 -36.34 -23.84 8.62
C GLU A 198 -36.31 -22.55 7.80
N VAL A 199 -37.13 -21.57 8.16
CA VAL A 199 -37.25 -20.29 7.42
C VAL A 199 -36.07 -19.37 7.69
N THR A 200 -35.57 -19.34 8.92
CA THR A 200 -34.51 -18.40 9.32
C THR A 200 -33.11 -18.90 9.05
N GLY A 201 -32.93 -20.21 8.84
CA GLY A 201 -31.63 -20.87 8.84
C GLY A 201 -30.87 -20.67 10.15
N GLY A 202 -31.57 -20.39 11.25
CA GLY A 202 -30.96 -20.09 12.55
C GLY A 202 -30.38 -18.68 12.69
N ASN A 203 -30.64 -17.74 11.77
CA ASN A 203 -30.17 -16.35 11.92
C ASN A 203 -30.78 -15.72 13.19
N PRO A 204 -30.01 -15.39 14.25
CA PRO A 204 -30.53 -14.90 15.52
C PRO A 204 -31.43 -13.68 15.38
N PHE A 205 -31.04 -12.71 14.54
CA PHE A 205 -31.85 -11.52 14.30
C PHE A 205 -33.22 -11.91 13.71
N PHE A 206 -33.23 -12.71 12.65
CA PHE A 206 -34.48 -13.13 12.02
C PHE A 206 -35.37 -13.94 12.97
N VAL A 207 -34.78 -14.85 13.75
CA VAL A 207 -35.48 -15.62 14.79
C VAL A 207 -36.13 -14.68 15.80
N THR A 208 -35.40 -13.68 16.33
CA THR A 208 -35.97 -12.71 17.28
C THR A 208 -37.07 -11.85 16.68
N GLU A 209 -36.98 -11.49 15.40
CA GLU A 209 -38.04 -10.75 14.71
C GLU A 209 -39.31 -11.59 14.52
N LEU A 210 -39.18 -12.89 14.26
CA LEU A 210 -40.33 -13.80 14.14
C LEU A 210 -40.97 -14.09 15.50
N LEU A 211 -40.17 -14.31 16.55
CA LEU A 211 -40.68 -14.57 17.90
C LEU A 211 -41.40 -13.36 18.51
N ALA A 212 -41.00 -12.13 18.15
CA ALA A 212 -41.66 -10.91 18.60
C ALA A 212 -43.08 -10.72 18.00
N ASN A 213 -43.46 -11.52 16.99
CA ASN A 213 -44.80 -11.51 16.41
C ASN A 213 -45.68 -12.59 17.08
N GLU A 214 -46.33 -12.25 18.20
CA GLU A 214 -47.32 -13.13 18.83
C GLU A 214 -48.46 -13.46 17.84
N GLY A 215 -48.83 -14.75 17.76
CA GLY A 215 -49.99 -15.23 17.00
C GLY A 215 -49.74 -15.77 15.59
N ASN A 216 -48.50 -15.93 15.13
CA ASN A 216 -48.24 -16.48 13.80
C ASN A 216 -48.67 -17.96 13.71
N THR A 217 -49.65 -18.25 12.86
CA THR A 217 -49.90 -19.62 12.39
C THR A 217 -48.87 -20.00 11.33
N ARG A 218 -48.78 -21.30 10.97
CA ARG A 218 -47.84 -21.81 9.95
C ARG A 218 -47.94 -21.10 8.58
N GLN A 219 -49.03 -20.38 8.31
CA GLN A 219 -49.26 -19.65 7.06
C GLN A 219 -48.84 -18.16 7.10
N ASP A 220 -48.50 -17.62 8.27
CA ASP A 220 -48.23 -16.18 8.48
C ASP A 220 -46.74 -15.84 8.66
N ILE A 221 -45.81 -16.78 8.42
CA ILE A 221 -44.38 -16.55 8.61
C ILE A 221 -43.77 -15.84 7.37
N PRO A 222 -43.22 -14.63 7.54
CA PRO A 222 -42.48 -13.90 6.50
C PRO A 222 -41.39 -14.73 5.81
N ALA A 223 -41.26 -14.62 4.48
CA ALA A 223 -40.26 -15.32 3.68
C ALA A 223 -38.87 -14.67 3.76
N SER A 224 -38.76 -13.47 4.35
CA SER A 224 -37.49 -12.77 4.52
C SER A 224 -37.45 -11.90 5.77
N VAL A 225 -36.24 -11.57 6.22
CA VAL A 225 -35.97 -10.58 7.28
C VAL A 225 -36.70 -9.26 7.01
N ARG A 226 -36.69 -8.80 5.74
CA ARG A 226 -37.35 -7.56 5.33
C ARG A 226 -38.85 -7.62 5.59
N GLU A 227 -39.49 -8.73 5.22
CA GLU A 227 -40.93 -8.94 5.46
C GLU A 227 -41.26 -9.05 6.94
N ALA A 228 -40.39 -9.68 7.76
CA ALA A 228 -40.61 -9.76 9.21
C ALA A 228 -40.52 -8.41 9.90
N VAL A 229 -39.51 -7.61 9.56
CA VAL A 229 -39.40 -6.23 10.04
C VAL A 229 -40.61 -5.42 9.57
N ASN A 230 -41.03 -5.56 8.31
CA ASN A 230 -42.20 -4.86 7.77
C ASN A 230 -43.51 -5.23 8.49
N ALA A 231 -43.73 -6.52 8.77
CA ALA A 231 -44.90 -7.00 9.50
C ALA A 231 -44.96 -6.40 10.91
N ARG A 232 -43.82 -6.36 11.60
CA ARG A 232 -43.69 -5.75 12.92
C ARG A 232 -43.96 -4.25 12.89
N LEU A 233 -43.39 -3.53 11.92
CA LEU A 233 -43.63 -2.10 11.73
C LEU A 233 -45.11 -1.78 11.42
N ASN A 234 -45.80 -2.64 10.65
CA ASN A 234 -47.22 -2.45 10.31
C ASN A 234 -48.16 -2.55 11.52
N ARG A 235 -47.74 -3.20 12.62
CA ARG A 235 -48.51 -3.32 13.86
C ARG A 235 -48.28 -2.15 14.84
N LEU A 236 -47.32 -1.27 14.55
CA LEU A 236 -47.02 -0.12 15.41
C LEU A 236 -48.05 1.00 15.21
N PRO A 237 -48.29 1.81 16.25
CA PRO A 237 -48.97 3.09 16.10
C PRO A 237 -48.32 3.93 15.00
N SER A 238 -49.12 4.72 14.28
CA SER A 238 -48.65 5.54 13.17
C SER A 238 -47.52 6.49 13.57
N SER A 239 -47.58 7.08 14.76
CA SER A 239 -46.54 7.95 15.31
C SER A 239 -45.19 7.24 15.49
N GLU A 240 -45.18 6.03 16.06
CA GLU A 240 -43.95 5.24 16.24
C GLU A 240 -43.37 4.77 14.89
N ARG A 241 -44.24 4.36 13.96
CA ARG A 241 -43.79 3.94 12.62
C ARG A 241 -43.17 5.10 11.85
N VAL A 242 -43.81 6.27 11.82
CA VAL A 242 -43.28 7.48 11.16
C VAL A 242 -41.98 7.93 11.82
N PHE A 243 -41.88 7.83 13.14
CA PHE A 243 -40.65 8.12 13.87
C PHE A 243 -39.50 7.19 13.42
N LEU A 244 -39.71 5.88 13.39
CA LEU A 244 -38.71 4.90 12.94
C LEU A 244 -38.37 5.07 11.45
N GLU A 245 -39.36 5.29 10.59
CA GLU A 245 -39.16 5.58 9.17
C GLU A 245 -38.27 6.83 8.98
N THR A 246 -38.53 7.90 9.73
CA THR A 246 -37.71 9.12 9.68
C THR A 246 -36.31 8.89 10.22
N LEU A 247 -36.18 8.25 11.39
CA LEU A 247 -34.89 7.96 12.01
C LEU A 247 -34.03 7.02 11.15
N SER A 248 -34.67 6.15 10.34
CA SER A 248 -33.97 5.18 9.49
C SER A 248 -33.04 5.80 8.46
N ILE A 249 -33.19 7.10 8.15
CA ILE A 249 -32.32 7.82 7.22
C ILE A 249 -30.91 8.05 7.78
N VAL A 250 -30.76 8.10 9.11
CA VAL A 250 -29.50 8.44 9.77
C VAL A 250 -28.73 7.15 10.05
N PRO A 251 -27.53 6.96 9.47
CA PRO A 251 -26.64 5.87 9.86
C PRO A 251 -26.13 6.10 11.28
N GLY A 252 -25.99 5.03 12.06
CA GLY A 252 -25.38 5.09 13.39
C GLY A 252 -26.30 5.61 14.50
N ALA A 253 -25.69 6.17 15.55
CA ALA A 253 -26.37 6.62 16.76
C ALA A 253 -26.56 8.14 16.80
N VAL A 254 -27.73 8.59 17.27
CA VAL A 254 -28.05 10.02 17.40
C VAL A 254 -28.22 10.43 18.85
N GLY A 255 -27.70 11.60 19.20
CA GLY A 255 -27.83 12.17 20.53
C GLY A 255 -29.22 12.80 20.80
N THR A 256 -29.51 13.06 22.07
CA THR A 256 -30.77 13.66 22.52
C THR A 256 -31.04 15.04 21.90
N ARG A 257 -30.00 15.86 21.68
CA ARG A 257 -30.13 17.18 21.03
C ARG A 257 -30.65 17.07 19.60
N PHE A 258 -30.15 16.11 18.83
CA PHE A 258 -30.62 15.86 17.46
C PHE A 258 -32.07 15.41 17.47
N LEU A 259 -32.43 14.46 18.35
CA LEU A 259 -33.79 13.95 18.48
C LEU A 259 -34.79 15.04 18.86
N HIS A 260 -34.44 15.87 19.84
CA HIS A 260 -35.27 17.00 20.29
C HIS A 260 -35.56 17.97 19.14
N LYS A 261 -34.54 18.33 18.36
CA LYS A 261 -34.69 19.23 17.22
C LYS A 261 -35.46 18.61 16.04
N MET A 262 -35.28 17.31 15.79
CA MET A 262 -35.90 16.63 14.65
C MET A 262 -37.39 16.27 14.88
N PHE A 263 -37.76 15.94 16.13
CA PHE A 263 -39.04 15.31 16.47
C PHE A 263 -39.84 16.02 17.58
N ASP A 264 -39.40 17.19 18.06
CA ASP A 264 -39.96 17.95 19.19
C ASP A 264 -39.92 17.20 20.55
N ASP A 265 -40.32 17.86 21.63
CA ASP A 265 -40.28 17.34 23.02
C ASP A 265 -41.16 16.09 23.25
N ALA A 266 -42.20 15.88 22.45
CA ALA A 266 -43.11 14.72 22.57
C ALA A 266 -42.47 13.39 22.13
N SER A 267 -41.23 13.42 21.62
CA SER A 267 -40.51 12.24 21.13
C SER A 267 -39.96 11.32 22.23
N GLY A 268 -39.83 11.79 23.46
CA GLY A 268 -39.29 10.99 24.58
C GLY A 268 -40.09 9.71 24.86
N ASP A 269 -41.42 9.81 24.86
CA ASP A 269 -42.31 8.66 25.08
C ASP A 269 -42.25 7.65 23.93
N ILE A 270 -42.12 8.15 22.69
CA ILE A 270 -41.98 7.31 21.49
C ILE A 270 -40.64 6.57 21.52
N VAL A 271 -39.54 7.26 21.84
CA VAL A 271 -38.21 6.64 21.99
C VAL A 271 -38.28 5.54 23.05
N ALA A 272 -38.82 5.83 24.22
CA ALA A 272 -38.95 4.86 25.30
C ALA A 272 -39.83 3.65 24.89
N ALA A 273 -40.91 3.88 24.13
CA ALA A 273 -41.74 2.81 23.58
C ALA A 273 -40.97 1.93 22.58
N CYS A 274 -40.25 2.53 21.64
CA CYS A 274 -39.46 1.80 20.65
C CYS A 274 -38.28 1.02 21.28
N VAL A 275 -37.68 1.55 22.34
CA VAL A 275 -36.64 0.85 23.15
C VAL A 275 -37.25 -0.33 23.92
N ARG A 276 -38.39 -0.14 24.61
CA ARG A 276 -39.12 -1.24 25.28
C ARG A 276 -39.51 -2.34 24.30
N LYS A 277 -39.95 -1.95 23.11
CA LYS A 277 -40.26 -2.86 21.99
C LYS A 277 -39.01 -3.43 21.33
N LYS A 278 -37.78 -3.13 21.76
CA LYS A 278 -36.51 -3.66 21.23
C LYS A 278 -36.24 -3.34 19.75
N LEU A 279 -36.84 -2.28 19.21
CA LEU A 279 -36.54 -1.79 17.85
C LEU A 279 -35.33 -0.85 17.86
N LEU A 280 -35.20 -0.07 18.93
CA LEU A 280 -34.07 0.80 19.19
C LEU A 280 -33.30 0.33 20.41
N SER A 281 -32.03 0.73 20.50
CA SER A 281 -31.22 0.65 21.70
C SER A 281 -30.77 2.04 22.13
N GLN A 282 -30.58 2.18 23.45
CA GLN A 282 -30.07 3.39 24.07
C GLN A 282 -28.78 3.05 24.80
N ASP A 283 -27.71 3.80 24.55
CA ASP A 283 -26.43 3.62 25.23
C ASP A 283 -26.34 4.40 26.56
N LYS A 284 -25.19 4.30 27.24
CA LYS A 284 -24.94 5.00 28.51
C LYS A 284 -24.93 6.53 28.35
N GLU A 285 -24.62 7.03 27.18
CA GLU A 285 -24.60 8.47 26.84
C GLU A 285 -25.97 8.97 26.35
N GLN A 286 -27.03 8.15 26.47
CA GLN A 286 -28.38 8.44 26.00
C GLN A 286 -28.48 8.59 24.47
N LYS A 287 -27.49 8.13 23.70
CA LYS A 287 -27.59 8.08 22.25
C LYS A 287 -28.50 6.92 21.85
N ILE A 288 -29.29 7.16 20.81
CA ILE A 288 -30.29 6.21 20.30
C ILE A 288 -29.84 5.72 18.93
N ARG A 289 -29.88 4.40 18.73
CA ARG A 289 -29.65 3.78 17.42
C ARG A 289 -30.66 2.67 17.16
N PHE A 290 -30.77 2.26 15.91
CA PHE A 290 -31.44 1.00 15.60
C PHE A 290 -30.69 -0.15 16.28
N ARG A 291 -31.44 -1.05 16.92
CA ARG A 291 -30.85 -2.21 17.59
C ARG A 291 -30.09 -3.09 16.58
N HIS A 292 -30.61 -3.16 15.36
CA HIS A 292 -30.06 -3.94 14.26
C HIS A 292 -30.06 -3.12 12.98
N GLU A 293 -28.91 -3.09 12.31
CA GLU A 293 -28.74 -2.33 11.08
C GLU A 293 -29.57 -2.88 9.91
N LEU A 294 -29.80 -4.20 9.86
CA LEU A 294 -30.77 -4.80 8.93
C LEU A 294 -32.20 -4.29 9.17
N ALA A 295 -32.59 -4.04 10.42
CA ALA A 295 -33.90 -3.46 10.72
C ALA A 295 -33.99 -2.02 10.22
N ARG A 296 -32.91 -1.22 10.37
CA ARG A 296 -32.82 0.14 9.83
C ARG A 296 -32.96 0.13 8.32
N LEU A 297 -32.18 -0.68 7.62
CA LEU A 297 -32.21 -0.79 6.15
C LEU A 297 -33.56 -1.29 5.63
N ALA A 298 -34.16 -2.28 6.29
CA ALA A 298 -35.50 -2.75 5.96
C ALA A 298 -36.56 -1.64 6.15
N THR A 299 -36.47 -0.87 7.25
CA THR A 299 -37.32 0.29 7.51
C THR A 299 -37.15 1.37 6.43
N LEU A 300 -35.90 1.72 6.10
CA LEU A 300 -35.56 2.71 5.07
C LEU A 300 -36.09 2.30 3.69
N SER A 301 -36.03 1.00 3.35
CA SER A 301 -36.51 0.49 2.06
C SER A 301 -38.02 0.62 1.85
N ARG A 302 -38.80 0.92 2.90
CA ARG A 302 -40.24 1.22 2.79
C ARG A 302 -40.50 2.62 2.22
N LEU A 303 -39.53 3.52 2.36
CA LEU A 303 -39.64 4.90 1.91
C LEU A 303 -39.34 4.98 0.41
N SER A 304 -40.24 5.62 -0.32
CA SER A 304 -39.98 6.01 -1.71
C SER A 304 -38.82 7.01 -1.78
N ALA A 305 -38.17 7.12 -2.94
CA ALA A 305 -37.08 8.08 -3.15
C ALA A 305 -37.50 9.53 -2.84
N SER A 306 -38.75 9.90 -3.09
CA SER A 306 -39.29 11.23 -2.75
C SER A 306 -39.40 11.45 -1.24
N GLN A 307 -39.84 10.43 -0.49
CA GLN A 307 -39.89 10.50 0.98
C GLN A 307 -38.49 10.55 1.58
N GLN A 308 -37.56 9.73 1.09
CA GLN A 308 -36.16 9.76 1.54
C GLN A 308 -35.54 11.14 1.32
N LYS A 309 -35.72 11.74 0.13
CA LYS A 309 -35.26 13.09 -0.17
C LYS A 309 -35.80 14.13 0.83
N LEU A 310 -37.10 14.10 1.12
CA LEU A 310 -37.72 15.03 2.08
C LEU A 310 -37.16 14.86 3.49
N ILE A 311 -36.97 13.61 3.92
CA ILE A 311 -36.42 13.29 5.24
C ILE A 311 -34.94 13.69 5.33
N HIS A 312 -34.14 13.46 4.28
CA HIS A 312 -32.77 13.98 4.19
C HIS A 312 -32.74 15.50 4.29
N ALA A 313 -33.63 16.22 3.61
CA ALA A 313 -33.71 17.68 3.67
C ALA A 313 -34.01 18.18 5.09
N LYS A 314 -35.01 17.59 5.75
CA LYS A 314 -35.34 17.93 7.16
C LYS A 314 -34.17 17.59 8.11
N THR A 315 -33.49 16.47 7.87
CA THR A 315 -32.32 16.07 8.65
C THR A 315 -31.17 17.06 8.48
N LEU A 316 -30.90 17.49 7.25
CA LEU A 316 -29.89 18.50 6.93
C LEU A 316 -30.19 19.83 7.64
N GLU A 317 -31.42 20.32 7.57
CA GLU A 317 -31.85 21.54 8.28
C GLU A 317 -31.62 21.42 9.79
N THR A 318 -31.89 20.24 10.36
CA THR A 318 -31.64 19.95 11.77
C THR A 318 -30.15 20.01 12.08
N LEU A 319 -29.31 19.35 11.27
CA LEU A 319 -27.86 19.30 11.46
C LEU A 319 -27.22 20.68 11.43
N LEU A 320 -27.62 21.54 10.48
CA LEU A 320 -27.09 22.90 10.34
C LEU A 320 -27.44 23.82 11.52
N GLN A 321 -28.39 23.45 12.37
CA GLN A 321 -28.79 24.21 13.56
C GLN A 321 -28.18 23.69 14.87
N LEU A 322 -27.46 22.57 14.84
CA LEU A 322 -26.87 21.99 16.05
C LEU A 322 -25.59 22.73 16.49
N THR A 323 -25.42 22.81 17.81
CA THR A 323 -24.20 23.31 18.46
C THR A 323 -23.70 22.30 19.52
N PRO A 324 -22.43 21.86 19.47
CA PRO A 324 -21.42 22.16 18.44
C PRO A 324 -21.84 21.64 17.04
N GLU A 325 -21.22 22.19 15.99
CA GLU A 325 -21.50 21.78 14.61
C GLU A 325 -21.25 20.27 14.42
N PRO A 326 -22.11 19.57 13.67
CA PRO A 326 -21.93 18.15 13.39
C PRO A 326 -20.75 17.90 12.43
N ALA A 327 -20.33 16.63 12.32
CA ALA A 327 -19.29 16.24 11.38
C ALA A 327 -19.66 16.58 9.93
N LEU A 328 -18.69 17.06 9.15
CA LEU A 328 -18.91 17.50 7.77
C LEU A 328 -19.43 16.36 6.88
N ASP A 329 -19.01 15.12 7.11
CA ASP A 329 -19.44 13.94 6.35
C ASP A 329 -20.95 13.70 6.46
N TRP A 330 -21.54 13.97 7.63
CA TRP A 330 -22.98 13.90 7.84
C TRP A 330 -23.73 14.98 7.07
N ILE A 331 -23.21 16.22 7.10
CA ILE A 331 -23.79 17.33 6.33
C ILE A 331 -23.77 16.98 4.84
N VAL A 332 -22.64 16.51 4.31
CA VAL A 332 -22.51 16.10 2.90
C VAL A 332 -23.42 14.94 2.56
N HIS A 333 -23.50 13.91 3.41
CA HIS A 333 -24.37 12.76 3.21
C HIS A 333 -25.85 13.17 3.08
N HIS A 334 -26.36 13.97 4.02
CA HIS A 334 -27.76 14.41 3.98
C HIS A 334 -28.02 15.47 2.92
N ALA A 335 -27.06 16.36 2.61
CA ALA A 335 -27.18 17.30 1.49
C ALA A 335 -27.26 16.58 0.14
N ALA A 336 -26.41 15.59 -0.10
CA ALA A 336 -26.46 14.78 -1.31
C ALA A 336 -27.77 13.97 -1.40
N GLY A 337 -28.20 13.34 -0.30
CA GLY A 337 -29.48 12.61 -0.23
C GLY A 337 -30.71 13.51 -0.41
N ALA A 338 -30.63 14.78 0.00
CA ALA A 338 -31.65 15.79 -0.22
C ALA A 338 -31.62 16.41 -1.62
N LEU A 339 -30.59 16.10 -2.44
CA LEU A 339 -30.28 16.81 -3.68
C LEU A 339 -30.17 18.33 -3.48
N ALA A 340 -29.57 18.75 -2.36
CA ALA A 340 -29.34 20.16 -2.03
C ALA A 340 -27.99 20.63 -2.58
N GLY A 341 -27.93 20.85 -3.91
CA GLY A 341 -26.68 21.10 -4.65
C GLY A 341 -25.84 22.25 -4.08
N SER A 342 -26.45 23.39 -3.74
CA SER A 342 -25.74 24.52 -3.13
C SER A 342 -25.01 24.16 -1.82
N VAL A 343 -25.64 23.36 -0.96
CA VAL A 343 -25.04 22.91 0.30
C VAL A 343 -23.94 21.88 0.04
N VAL A 344 -24.14 20.96 -0.92
CA VAL A 344 -23.10 20.00 -1.32
C VAL A 344 -21.86 20.74 -1.83
N LEU A 345 -22.03 21.71 -2.73
CA LEU A 345 -20.95 22.50 -3.32
C LEU A 345 -20.18 23.32 -2.28
N GLU A 346 -20.82 23.71 -1.17
CA GLU A 346 -20.16 24.40 -0.06
C GLU A 346 -19.39 23.44 0.87
N TYR A 347 -20.03 22.35 1.30
CA TYR A 347 -19.52 21.52 2.39
C TYR A 347 -18.66 20.35 1.93
N ALA A 348 -18.91 19.76 0.76
CA ALA A 348 -18.11 18.63 0.28
C ALA A 348 -16.64 18.99 0.06
N PRO A 349 -16.26 20.18 -0.48
CA PRO A 349 -14.86 20.60 -0.52
C PRO A 349 -14.23 20.79 0.86
N LYS A 350 -15.00 21.21 1.87
CA LYS A 350 -14.50 21.35 3.26
C LYS A 350 -14.22 19.96 3.85
N ALA A 351 -15.16 19.02 3.69
CA ALA A 351 -15.02 17.63 4.12
C ALA A 351 -13.82 16.95 3.43
N ALA A 352 -13.65 17.19 2.13
CA ALA A 352 -12.53 16.66 1.38
C ALA A 352 -11.18 17.17 1.88
N ARG A 353 -11.06 18.47 2.17
CA ARG A 353 -9.82 19.04 2.75
C ARG A 353 -9.54 18.50 4.16
N GLN A 354 -10.57 18.29 4.97
CA GLN A 354 -10.44 17.67 6.29
C GLN A 354 -9.95 16.21 6.19
N ALA A 355 -10.51 15.45 5.25
CA ALA A 355 -10.05 14.09 4.98
C ALA A 355 -8.59 14.06 4.49
N ALA A 356 -8.24 14.93 3.53
CA ALA A 356 -6.89 15.03 2.99
C ALA A 356 -5.85 15.42 4.06
N SER A 357 -6.22 16.27 5.04
CA SER A 357 -5.29 16.68 6.10
C SER A 357 -4.88 15.56 7.05
N VAL A 358 -5.66 14.47 7.10
CA VAL A 358 -5.33 13.24 7.84
C VAL A 358 -4.99 12.08 6.90
N GLY A 359 -4.49 12.39 5.69
CA GLY A 359 -4.02 11.38 4.72
C GLY A 359 -5.12 10.53 4.07
N SER A 360 -6.40 10.81 4.32
CA SER A 360 -7.54 10.06 3.78
C SER A 360 -7.90 10.52 2.35
N HIS A 361 -6.97 10.34 1.41
CA HIS A 361 -7.10 10.84 0.03
C HIS A 361 -8.23 10.17 -0.76
N ARG A 362 -8.59 8.92 -0.43
CA ARG A 362 -9.72 8.22 -1.05
C ARG A 362 -11.05 8.86 -0.68
N GLU A 363 -11.23 9.15 0.60
CA GLU A 363 -12.41 9.81 1.15
C GLU A 363 -12.46 11.27 0.67
N ALA A 364 -11.31 11.96 0.59
CA ALA A 364 -11.22 13.28 -0.03
C ALA A 364 -11.70 13.26 -1.49
N ALA A 365 -11.22 12.30 -2.29
CA ALA A 365 -11.69 12.10 -3.66
C ALA A 365 -13.18 11.75 -3.72
N ALA A 366 -13.72 10.97 -2.78
CA ALA A 366 -15.14 10.62 -2.75
C ALA A 366 -16.05 11.83 -2.42
N HIS A 367 -15.61 12.70 -1.52
CA HIS A 367 -16.29 13.98 -1.25
C HIS A 367 -16.28 14.89 -2.47
N TYR A 368 -15.13 15.07 -3.13
CA TYR A 368 -15.09 15.84 -4.38
C TYR A 368 -15.91 15.18 -5.50
N ALA A 369 -15.94 13.85 -5.61
CA ALA A 369 -16.80 13.14 -6.56
C ALA A 369 -18.29 13.39 -6.27
N THR A 370 -18.66 13.50 -5.00
CA THR A 370 -20.02 13.89 -4.59
C THR A 370 -20.34 15.32 -5.03
N ALA A 371 -19.41 16.27 -4.86
CA ALA A 371 -19.56 17.63 -5.36
C ALA A 371 -19.70 17.69 -6.89
N LEU A 372 -18.93 16.87 -7.62
CA LEU A 372 -18.98 16.82 -9.08
C LEU A 372 -20.34 16.35 -9.63
N LYS A 373 -21.15 15.61 -8.87
CA LYS A 373 -22.52 15.26 -9.26
C LYS A 373 -23.46 16.48 -9.35
N PHE A 374 -23.10 17.59 -8.73
CA PHE A 374 -23.85 18.85 -8.70
C PHE A 374 -23.08 19.99 -9.41
N VAL A 375 -22.06 19.67 -10.20
CA VAL A 375 -21.17 20.67 -10.82
C VAL A 375 -21.90 21.64 -11.76
N ASP A 376 -23.03 21.21 -12.36
CA ASP A 376 -23.85 22.05 -13.23
C ASP A 376 -24.53 23.22 -12.49
N GLU A 377 -24.63 23.14 -11.16
CA GLU A 377 -25.12 24.24 -10.29
C GLU A 377 -23.99 25.16 -9.80
N ALA A 378 -22.73 24.79 -10.02
CA ALA A 378 -21.57 25.57 -9.58
C ALA A 378 -21.26 26.71 -10.57
N ASP A 379 -20.69 27.81 -10.06
CA ASP A 379 -20.09 28.81 -10.94
C ASP A 379 -18.84 28.23 -11.65
N PRO A 380 -18.45 28.76 -12.82
CA PRO A 380 -17.32 28.19 -13.58
C PRO A 380 -16.00 28.09 -12.80
N PRO A 381 -15.61 29.08 -11.95
CA PRO A 381 -14.41 28.95 -11.12
C PRO A 381 -14.48 27.79 -10.12
N LEU A 382 -15.60 27.61 -9.43
CA LEU A 382 -15.77 26.49 -8.49
C LEU A 382 -15.77 25.16 -9.23
N ALA A 383 -16.50 25.05 -10.35
CA ALA A 383 -16.50 23.85 -11.18
C ALA A 383 -15.08 23.44 -11.60
N ALA A 384 -14.27 24.40 -12.06
CA ALA A 384 -12.89 24.15 -12.46
C ALA A 384 -12.02 23.67 -11.28
N GLN A 385 -12.21 24.29 -10.10
CA GLN A 385 -11.50 23.90 -8.88
C GLN A 385 -11.89 22.49 -8.39
N LEU A 386 -13.17 22.13 -8.48
CA LEU A 386 -13.67 20.80 -8.11
C LEU A 386 -13.02 19.70 -8.96
N TYR A 387 -12.98 19.87 -10.27
CA TYR A 387 -12.30 18.93 -11.17
C TYR A 387 -10.81 18.81 -10.85
N GLN A 388 -10.13 19.95 -10.62
CA GLN A 388 -8.71 19.98 -10.26
C GLN A 388 -8.43 19.24 -8.94
N ASN A 389 -9.23 19.50 -7.91
CA ASN A 389 -9.03 18.90 -6.60
C ASN A 389 -9.40 17.42 -6.59
N TRP A 390 -10.50 17.03 -7.23
CA TRP A 390 -10.86 15.62 -7.39
C TRP A 390 -9.74 14.85 -8.07
N ALA A 391 -9.22 15.36 -9.20
CA ALA A 391 -8.17 14.69 -9.94
C ALA A 391 -6.84 14.62 -9.17
N TYR A 392 -6.57 15.57 -8.28
CA TYR A 392 -5.41 15.53 -7.38
C TYR A 392 -5.56 14.40 -6.35
N GLU A 393 -6.65 14.39 -5.59
CA GLU A 393 -6.90 13.39 -4.54
C GLU A 393 -7.03 11.97 -5.10
N ALA A 394 -7.72 11.82 -6.24
CA ALA A 394 -7.84 10.54 -6.92
C ALA A 394 -6.48 10.02 -7.40
N GLY A 395 -5.62 10.91 -7.93
CA GLY A 395 -4.26 10.58 -8.34
C GLY A 395 -3.38 10.10 -7.19
N LEU A 396 -3.46 10.76 -6.03
CA LEU A 396 -2.76 10.34 -4.80
C LEU A 396 -3.26 8.96 -4.30
N ALA A 397 -4.55 8.67 -4.47
CA ALA A 397 -5.13 7.35 -4.19
C ALA A 397 -4.79 6.27 -5.26
N LEU A 398 -3.76 6.47 -6.07
CA LEU A 398 -3.31 5.60 -7.17
C LEU A 398 -4.33 5.36 -8.28
N ARG A 399 -5.30 6.26 -8.47
CA ARG A 399 -6.15 6.27 -9.67
C ARG A 399 -5.48 7.09 -10.77
N ILE A 400 -4.86 6.39 -11.71
CA ILE A 400 -4.22 6.99 -12.90
C ILE A 400 -4.95 6.48 -14.16
N ASP A 401 -6.27 6.69 -14.17
CA ASP A 401 -7.17 6.25 -15.24
C ASP A 401 -7.63 7.41 -16.13
N ASN A 402 -8.45 7.11 -17.14
CA ASN A 402 -8.94 8.12 -18.08
C ASN A 402 -9.87 9.14 -17.40
N GLU A 403 -10.61 8.79 -16.35
CA GLU A 403 -11.53 9.72 -15.69
C GLU A 403 -10.76 10.86 -15.03
N VAL A 404 -9.65 10.55 -14.35
CA VAL A 404 -8.76 11.54 -13.74
C VAL A 404 -8.14 12.48 -14.79
N LEU A 405 -7.76 11.94 -15.94
CA LEU A 405 -7.27 12.75 -17.06
C LEU A 405 -8.35 13.68 -17.63
N GLU A 406 -9.58 13.19 -17.82
CA GLU A 406 -10.70 13.99 -18.33
C GLU A 406 -11.09 15.11 -17.35
N ALA A 407 -11.09 14.87 -16.04
CA ALA A 407 -11.31 15.93 -15.06
C ALA A 407 -10.30 17.07 -15.20
N ARG A 408 -9.00 16.76 -15.37
CA ARG A 408 -7.99 17.79 -15.64
C ARG A 408 -8.26 18.55 -16.94
N ARG A 409 -8.74 17.88 -18.00
CA ARG A 409 -9.12 18.52 -19.28
C ARG A 409 -10.35 19.42 -19.12
N HIS A 410 -11.33 19.03 -18.31
CA HIS A 410 -12.48 19.87 -17.98
C HIS A 410 -12.05 21.12 -17.22
N ALA A 411 -11.19 20.97 -16.20
CA ALA A 411 -10.61 22.11 -15.48
C ALA A 411 -9.85 23.06 -16.42
N ILE A 412 -9.04 22.53 -17.36
CA ILE A 412 -8.33 23.35 -18.36
C ILE A 412 -9.29 24.16 -19.22
N SER A 413 -10.36 23.53 -19.73
CA SER A 413 -11.35 24.21 -20.57
C SER A 413 -12.02 25.37 -19.82
N LEU A 414 -12.41 25.16 -18.55
CA LEU A 414 -13.00 26.19 -17.72
C LEU A 414 -12.01 27.32 -17.38
N TRP A 415 -10.78 26.98 -16.99
CA TRP A 415 -9.75 27.98 -16.69
C TRP A 415 -9.31 28.80 -17.90
N ARG A 416 -9.34 28.22 -19.11
CA ARG A 416 -9.14 28.97 -20.36
C ARG A 416 -10.27 29.97 -20.60
N ALA A 417 -11.52 29.57 -20.41
CA ALA A 417 -12.67 30.46 -20.57
C ALA A 417 -12.67 31.62 -19.55
N LEU A 418 -12.04 31.41 -18.39
CA LEU A 418 -11.88 32.40 -17.33
C LEU A 418 -10.59 33.25 -17.46
N ASP A 419 -9.80 33.07 -18.51
CA ASP A 419 -8.51 33.75 -18.73
C ASP A 419 -7.53 33.63 -17.55
N ARG A 420 -7.39 32.40 -17.02
CA ARG A 420 -6.48 32.06 -15.91
C ARG A 420 -5.32 31.18 -16.39
N PRO A 421 -4.35 31.73 -17.15
CA PRO A 421 -3.26 30.96 -17.75
C PRO A 421 -2.41 30.20 -16.72
N GLU A 422 -2.26 30.71 -15.50
CA GLU A 422 -1.54 30.04 -14.42
C GLU A 422 -2.22 28.73 -13.99
N LYS A 423 -3.56 28.71 -13.92
CA LYS A 423 -4.34 27.50 -13.60
C LYS A 423 -4.39 26.53 -14.76
N VAL A 424 -4.41 27.04 -16.00
CA VAL A 424 -4.28 26.20 -17.20
C VAL A 424 -2.92 25.50 -17.20
N GLY A 425 -1.83 26.25 -16.99
CA GLY A 425 -0.48 25.73 -16.91
C GLY A 425 -0.30 24.68 -15.81
N GLU A 426 -0.87 24.92 -14.62
CA GLU A 426 -0.86 23.99 -13.50
C GLU A 426 -1.52 22.64 -13.86
N ASN A 427 -2.68 22.66 -14.52
CA ASN A 427 -3.38 21.43 -14.90
C ASN A 427 -2.70 20.69 -16.06
N LEU A 428 -2.12 21.42 -17.03
CA LEU A 428 -1.30 20.83 -18.10
C LEU A 428 -0.06 20.12 -17.51
N ARG A 429 0.60 20.75 -16.53
CA ARG A 429 1.71 20.13 -15.78
C ARG A 429 1.27 18.82 -15.10
N TRP A 430 0.10 18.79 -14.50
CA TRP A 430 -0.44 17.55 -13.90
C TRP A 430 -0.77 16.47 -14.94
N LEU A 431 -1.37 16.85 -16.09
CA LEU A 431 -1.58 15.91 -17.20
C LEU A 431 -0.26 15.30 -17.66
N SER A 432 0.79 16.11 -17.77
CA SER A 432 2.13 15.61 -18.11
C SER A 432 2.59 14.52 -17.13
N ARG A 433 2.47 14.77 -15.82
CA ARG A 433 2.85 13.81 -14.78
C ARG A 433 2.02 12.53 -14.80
N LEU A 434 0.70 12.62 -15.01
CA LEU A 434 -0.18 11.45 -15.08
C LEU A 434 0.11 10.59 -16.32
N HIS A 435 0.39 11.21 -17.46
CA HIS A 435 0.82 10.50 -18.66
C HIS A 435 2.20 9.83 -18.47
N TRP A 436 3.11 10.48 -17.75
CA TRP A 436 4.40 9.89 -17.40
C TRP A 436 4.23 8.60 -16.56
N TYR A 437 3.41 8.60 -15.51
CA TYR A 437 3.14 7.37 -14.73
C TYR A 437 2.58 6.21 -15.57
N ARG A 438 1.86 6.52 -16.65
CA ARG A 438 1.33 5.53 -17.61
C ARG A 438 2.35 5.09 -18.67
N GLY A 439 3.55 5.66 -18.68
CA GLY A 439 4.57 5.42 -19.71
C GLY A 439 4.29 6.14 -21.03
N GLU A 440 3.38 7.10 -21.08
CA GLU A 440 2.98 7.81 -22.31
C GLU A 440 3.86 9.05 -22.56
N SER A 441 5.18 8.85 -22.72
CA SER A 441 6.19 9.94 -22.72
C SER A 441 5.97 11.04 -23.77
N ALA A 442 5.54 10.69 -24.99
CA ALA A 442 5.22 11.70 -26.01
C ALA A 442 4.11 12.67 -25.56
N ARG A 443 3.08 12.15 -24.88
CA ARG A 443 2.01 12.98 -24.30
C ARG A 443 2.49 13.74 -23.08
N ALA A 444 3.30 13.10 -22.23
CA ALA A 444 3.90 13.77 -21.08
C ALA A 444 4.71 15.00 -21.51
N SER A 445 5.58 14.85 -22.50
CA SER A 445 6.39 15.93 -23.07
C SER A 445 5.54 17.02 -23.71
N HIS A 446 4.52 16.63 -24.50
CA HIS A 446 3.60 17.58 -25.13
C HIS A 446 2.92 18.50 -24.11
N PHE A 447 2.36 17.92 -23.03
CA PHE A 447 1.68 18.70 -21.99
C PHE A 447 2.65 19.53 -21.15
N ALA A 448 3.89 19.08 -20.92
CA ALA A 448 4.91 19.89 -20.26
C ALA A 448 5.30 21.12 -21.09
N ASP A 449 5.52 20.94 -22.39
CA ASP A 449 5.84 22.04 -23.31
C ASP A 449 4.65 23.01 -23.48
N GLU A 450 3.43 22.51 -23.49
CA GLU A 450 2.23 23.35 -23.48
C GLU A 450 2.09 24.14 -22.18
N ALA A 451 2.30 23.50 -21.02
CA ALA A 451 2.28 24.17 -19.73
C ALA A 451 3.26 25.34 -19.67
N VAL A 452 4.51 25.11 -20.11
CA VAL A 452 5.54 26.17 -20.20
C VAL A 452 5.11 27.30 -21.12
N ARG A 453 4.64 26.99 -22.33
CA ARG A 453 4.20 28.01 -23.29
C ARG A 453 3.06 28.88 -22.74
N VAL A 454 2.05 28.25 -22.12
CA VAL A 454 0.94 28.98 -21.51
C VAL A 454 1.41 29.82 -20.34
N LEU A 455 2.26 29.29 -19.46
CA LEU A 455 2.76 30.03 -18.31
C LEU A 455 3.65 31.20 -18.70
N GLU A 456 4.37 31.12 -19.83
CA GLU A 456 5.21 32.19 -20.36
C GLU A 456 4.42 33.36 -20.99
N THR A 457 3.11 33.22 -21.25
CA THR A 457 2.29 34.34 -21.72
C THR A 457 1.88 35.31 -20.61
N ALA A 458 2.01 34.90 -19.34
CA ALA A 458 1.68 35.71 -18.17
C ALA A 458 2.94 36.33 -17.51
N ALA A 459 2.79 36.97 -16.34
CA ALA A 459 3.93 37.32 -15.49
C ALA A 459 4.58 36.05 -14.89
N PRO A 460 5.88 36.10 -14.51
CA PRO A 460 6.50 35.01 -13.74
C PRO A 460 5.68 34.65 -12.49
N SER A 461 5.66 33.36 -12.13
CA SER A 461 4.89 32.86 -10.99
C SER A 461 5.47 31.57 -10.41
N ALA A 462 4.97 31.18 -9.24
CA ALA A 462 5.26 29.91 -8.59
C ALA A 462 4.92 28.69 -9.48
N GLU A 463 3.81 28.73 -10.22
CA GLU A 463 3.41 27.69 -11.17
C GLU A 463 4.41 27.58 -12.34
N ARG A 464 4.95 28.71 -12.81
CA ARG A 464 6.01 28.72 -13.83
C ARG A 464 7.29 28.06 -13.31
N ALA A 465 7.68 28.33 -12.06
CA ALA A 465 8.83 27.67 -11.43
C ALA A 465 8.67 26.14 -11.45
N MET A 466 7.51 25.64 -11.01
CA MET A 466 7.24 24.20 -10.98
C MET A 466 7.12 23.58 -12.38
N ALA A 467 6.60 24.30 -13.38
CA ALA A 467 6.57 23.84 -14.77
C ALA A 467 7.98 23.74 -15.39
N TYR A 468 8.86 24.70 -15.11
CA TYR A 468 10.28 24.62 -15.51
C TYR A 468 10.96 23.43 -14.83
N SER A 469 10.66 23.19 -13.55
CA SER A 469 11.19 22.07 -12.79
C SER A 469 10.71 20.71 -13.35
N LEU A 470 9.44 20.59 -13.74
CA LEU A 470 8.93 19.39 -14.42
C LEU A 470 9.63 19.16 -15.77
N ARG A 471 9.83 20.22 -16.56
CA ARG A 471 10.56 20.11 -17.84
C ARG A 471 12.01 19.65 -17.62
N SER A 472 12.67 20.17 -16.58
CA SER A 472 13.98 19.69 -16.13
C SER A 472 13.96 18.19 -15.80
N GLN A 473 12.95 17.72 -15.07
CA GLN A 473 12.76 16.29 -14.76
C GLN A 473 12.63 15.44 -16.02
N LEU A 474 11.78 15.82 -16.98
CA LEU A 474 11.60 15.04 -18.21
C LEU A 474 12.89 14.99 -19.05
N HIS A 475 13.68 16.06 -19.05
CA HIS A 475 15.02 16.04 -19.66
C HIS A 475 15.97 15.10 -18.92
N MET A 476 15.96 15.11 -17.58
CA MET A 476 16.77 14.22 -16.75
C MET A 476 16.45 12.74 -17.05
N LEU A 477 15.17 12.35 -17.05
CA LEU A 477 14.73 10.96 -17.29
C LEU A 477 15.06 10.48 -18.72
N ASN A 478 15.21 11.40 -19.67
CA ASN A 478 15.63 11.12 -21.05
C ASN A 478 17.15 11.28 -21.26
N SER A 479 17.94 11.32 -20.18
CA SER A 479 19.39 11.53 -20.18
C SER A 479 19.88 12.79 -20.91
N ARG A 480 19.05 13.83 -21.01
CA ARG A 480 19.42 15.16 -21.56
C ARG A 480 19.94 16.06 -20.45
N MET A 481 21.04 15.65 -19.81
CA MET A 481 21.49 16.22 -18.53
C MET A 481 21.80 17.71 -18.58
N GLU A 482 22.42 18.22 -19.65
CA GLU A 482 22.68 19.66 -19.80
C GLU A 482 21.39 20.48 -19.83
N GLN A 483 20.36 19.98 -20.53
CA GLN A 483 19.05 20.62 -20.57
C GLN A 483 18.33 20.51 -19.23
N ALA A 484 18.46 19.38 -18.54
CA ALA A 484 17.93 19.21 -17.18
C ALA A 484 18.52 20.24 -16.22
N ILE A 485 19.85 20.43 -16.23
CA ILE A 485 20.54 21.42 -15.40
C ILE A 485 20.11 22.85 -15.78
N SER A 486 20.06 23.17 -17.07
CA SER A 486 19.67 24.50 -17.57
C SER A 486 18.26 24.89 -17.14
N TRP A 487 17.27 24.03 -17.39
CA TRP A 487 15.88 24.26 -16.97
C TRP A 487 15.71 24.23 -15.45
N GLY A 488 16.43 23.34 -14.76
CA GLY A 488 16.38 23.23 -13.31
C GLY A 488 16.91 24.49 -12.62
N ARG A 489 18.01 25.09 -13.11
CA ARG A 489 18.52 26.37 -12.62
C ARG A 489 17.54 27.52 -12.83
N ARG A 490 16.87 27.58 -14.00
CA ARG A 490 15.79 28.56 -14.23
C ARG A 490 14.63 28.37 -13.24
N ALA A 491 14.29 27.12 -12.93
CA ALA A 491 13.27 26.81 -11.92
C ALA A 491 13.70 27.24 -10.52
N LEU A 492 14.96 27.03 -10.13
CA LEU A 492 15.51 27.46 -8.83
C LEU A 492 15.45 28.98 -8.67
N THR A 493 15.86 29.74 -9.69
CA THR A 493 15.77 31.22 -9.65
C THR A 493 14.34 31.69 -9.41
N LEU A 494 13.36 31.13 -10.11
CA LEU A 494 11.96 31.49 -9.89
C LEU A 494 11.42 30.97 -8.55
N ALA A 495 11.86 29.81 -8.10
CA ALA A 495 11.45 29.26 -6.80
C ALA A 495 11.93 30.16 -5.65
N GLU A 496 13.13 30.73 -5.74
CA GLU A 496 13.64 31.73 -4.79
C GLU A 496 12.86 33.04 -4.87
N GLU A 497 12.61 33.56 -6.07
CA GLU A 497 11.87 34.82 -6.27
C GLU A 497 10.45 34.78 -5.67
N PHE A 498 9.78 33.64 -5.74
CA PHE A 498 8.40 33.45 -5.31
C PHE A 498 8.24 32.65 -4.01
N ASP A 499 9.33 32.41 -3.27
CA ASP A 499 9.35 31.61 -2.04
C ASP A 499 8.63 30.23 -2.17
N ASN A 500 8.79 29.60 -3.34
CA ASN A 500 8.18 28.30 -3.63
C ASN A 500 9.12 27.16 -3.25
N ILE A 501 9.04 26.75 -1.99
CA ILE A 501 9.87 25.68 -1.43
C ILE A 501 9.69 24.35 -2.16
N GLU A 502 8.48 24.02 -2.61
CA GLU A 502 8.21 22.76 -3.32
C GLU A 502 8.96 22.72 -4.67
N ALA A 503 8.88 23.81 -5.45
CA ALA A 503 9.59 23.92 -6.71
C ALA A 503 11.11 23.86 -6.53
N ARG A 504 11.63 24.45 -5.44
CA ARG A 504 13.06 24.38 -5.07
C ARG A 504 13.48 22.96 -4.78
N ILE A 505 12.77 22.25 -3.90
CA ILE A 505 13.02 20.83 -3.59
C ILE A 505 13.04 20.01 -4.87
N HIS A 506 12.01 20.17 -5.71
CA HIS A 506 11.86 19.42 -6.96
C HIS A 506 13.02 19.71 -7.93
N ALA A 507 13.41 20.99 -8.09
CA ALA A 507 14.47 21.39 -9.01
C ALA A 507 15.86 20.95 -8.53
N LEU A 508 16.16 21.08 -7.23
CA LEU A 508 17.42 20.61 -6.63
C LEU A 508 17.61 19.12 -6.87
N ASN A 509 16.55 18.31 -6.71
CA ASN A 509 16.62 16.88 -6.97
C ASN A 509 16.99 16.58 -8.43
N ASN A 510 16.39 17.29 -9.38
CA ASN A 510 16.62 17.06 -10.81
C ASN A 510 18.02 17.51 -11.24
N VAL A 511 18.44 18.70 -10.79
CA VAL A 511 19.78 19.24 -11.06
C VAL A 511 20.85 18.37 -10.42
N GLY A 512 20.67 18.01 -9.15
CA GLY A 512 21.60 17.16 -8.40
C GLY A 512 21.81 15.81 -9.08
N PHE A 513 20.73 15.12 -9.47
CA PHE A 513 20.85 13.86 -10.20
C PHE A 513 21.55 14.01 -11.56
N ALA A 514 21.20 15.04 -12.34
CA ALA A 514 21.84 15.29 -13.63
C ALA A 514 23.36 15.59 -13.48
N MET A 515 23.74 16.32 -12.43
CA MET A 515 25.13 16.58 -12.07
C MET A 515 25.87 15.30 -11.67
N VAL A 516 25.25 14.48 -10.83
CA VAL A 516 25.76 13.16 -10.43
C VAL A 516 25.98 12.26 -11.64
N PHE A 517 25.03 12.20 -12.56
CA PHE A 517 25.14 11.42 -13.79
C PHE A 517 26.35 11.82 -14.65
N GLN A 518 26.72 13.11 -14.60
CA GLN A 518 27.89 13.68 -15.28
C GLN A 518 29.18 13.67 -14.44
N ASP A 519 29.23 12.92 -13.33
CA ASP A 519 30.38 12.88 -12.40
C ASP A 519 30.76 14.24 -11.79
N GLN A 520 29.81 15.17 -11.65
CA GLN A 520 30.06 16.45 -10.99
C GLN A 520 29.98 16.29 -9.46
N PRO A 521 30.97 16.78 -8.69
CA PRO A 521 31.10 16.49 -7.26
C PRO A 521 29.93 17.04 -6.42
N ASP A 522 29.43 18.24 -6.74
CA ASP A 522 28.40 18.92 -5.94
C ASP A 522 26.99 18.32 -6.14
N GLY A 523 26.83 17.36 -7.05
CA GLY A 523 25.51 16.80 -7.37
C GLY A 523 24.87 16.03 -6.21
N VAL A 524 25.68 15.32 -5.41
CA VAL A 524 25.19 14.60 -4.22
C VAL A 524 24.75 15.59 -3.14
N ASP A 525 25.48 16.68 -2.96
CA ASP A 525 25.14 17.72 -1.98
C ASP A 525 23.78 18.37 -2.32
N ALA A 526 23.52 18.64 -3.59
CA ALA A 526 22.22 19.14 -4.04
C ALA A 526 21.07 18.14 -3.80
N LEU A 527 21.31 16.83 -3.97
CA LEU A 527 20.33 15.79 -3.61
C LEU A 527 20.08 15.76 -2.10
N LEU A 528 21.12 15.82 -1.28
CA LEU A 528 20.97 15.81 0.18
C LEU A 528 20.31 17.08 0.72
N GLU A 529 20.56 18.24 0.11
CA GLU A 529 19.85 19.49 0.41
C GLU A 529 18.36 19.35 0.07
N SER A 530 18.04 18.81 -1.11
CA SER A 530 16.65 18.52 -1.52
C SER A 530 15.95 17.60 -0.50
N LEU A 531 16.64 16.54 -0.04
CA LEU A 531 16.11 15.61 0.96
C LEU A 531 15.85 16.30 2.30
N SER A 532 16.79 17.11 2.79
CA SER A 532 16.63 17.85 4.04
C SER A 532 15.42 18.77 3.99
N LEU A 533 15.31 19.59 2.94
CA LEU A 533 14.18 20.50 2.76
C LEU A 533 12.85 19.75 2.64
N ALA A 534 12.84 18.59 1.97
CA ALA A 534 11.64 17.76 1.89
C ALA A 534 11.19 17.24 3.27
N HIS A 535 12.14 16.84 4.12
CA HIS A 535 11.83 16.44 5.51
C HIS A 535 11.34 17.62 6.35
N ASP A 536 12.06 18.74 6.32
CA ASP A 536 11.77 19.92 7.15
C ASP A 536 10.38 20.50 6.86
N HIS A 537 9.94 20.41 5.59
CA HIS A 537 8.65 20.92 5.13
C HIS A 537 7.59 19.84 4.88
N GLN A 538 7.83 18.58 5.29
CA GLN A 538 6.88 17.46 5.19
C GLN A 538 6.41 17.13 3.76
N PHE A 539 7.26 17.35 2.76
CA PHE A 539 7.01 16.92 1.39
C PHE A 539 7.44 15.46 1.18
N HIS A 540 6.70 14.53 1.79
CA HIS A 540 7.06 13.10 1.83
C HIS A 540 7.26 12.50 0.42
N GLU A 541 6.43 12.86 -0.57
CA GLU A 541 6.60 12.38 -1.94
C GLU A 541 7.93 12.84 -2.57
N HIS A 542 8.37 14.07 -2.29
CA HIS A 542 9.65 14.56 -2.81
C HIS A 542 10.82 13.88 -2.11
N ALA A 543 10.73 13.61 -0.80
CA ALA A 543 11.74 12.83 -0.07
C ALA A 543 11.89 11.40 -0.63
N ALA A 544 10.77 10.71 -0.90
CA ALA A 544 10.76 9.38 -1.53
C ALA A 544 11.45 9.38 -2.90
N ARG A 545 11.19 10.42 -3.71
CA ARG A 545 11.86 10.60 -5.01
C ARG A 545 13.37 10.81 -4.86
N VAL A 546 13.81 11.57 -3.85
CA VAL A 546 15.25 11.77 -3.59
C VAL A 546 15.92 10.48 -3.13
N TYR A 547 15.31 9.70 -2.23
CA TYR A 547 15.81 8.37 -1.85
C TYR A 547 15.94 7.44 -3.06
N THR A 548 14.96 7.47 -3.96
CA THR A 548 15.00 6.73 -5.23
C THR A 548 16.20 7.13 -6.08
N ASN A 549 16.38 8.43 -6.33
CA ASN A 549 17.48 8.96 -7.13
C ASN A 549 18.87 8.67 -6.52
N LEU A 550 19.02 8.80 -5.20
CA LEU A 550 20.24 8.45 -4.47
C LEU A 550 20.55 6.95 -4.56
N SER A 551 19.52 6.12 -4.47
CA SER A 551 19.63 4.66 -4.58
C SER A 551 20.03 4.23 -5.99
N GLU A 552 19.40 4.79 -7.02
CA GLU A 552 19.75 4.54 -8.43
C GLU A 552 21.19 4.94 -8.71
N HIS A 553 21.60 6.15 -8.29
CA HIS A 553 22.99 6.58 -8.38
C HIS A 553 23.95 5.56 -7.76
N ALA A 554 23.71 5.17 -6.51
CA ALA A 554 24.62 4.28 -5.81
C ALA A 554 24.74 2.90 -6.49
N VAL A 555 23.65 2.36 -7.03
CA VAL A 555 23.68 1.09 -7.81
C VAL A 555 24.41 1.28 -9.15
N ASP A 556 24.09 2.34 -9.89
CA ASP A 556 24.68 2.62 -11.20
C ASP A 556 26.19 2.80 -11.14
N PHE A 557 26.68 3.49 -10.12
CA PHE A 557 28.10 3.74 -9.90
C PHE A 557 28.81 2.62 -9.12
N ARG A 558 28.13 1.50 -8.88
CA ARG A 558 28.68 0.33 -8.17
C ARG A 558 29.13 0.64 -6.74
N LYS A 559 28.53 1.64 -6.10
CA LYS A 559 28.70 1.99 -4.67
C LYS A 559 27.75 1.14 -3.81
N PHE A 560 27.90 -0.18 -3.85
CA PHE A 560 26.89 -1.10 -3.32
C PHE A 560 26.58 -0.96 -1.83
N THR A 561 27.57 -0.64 -1.00
CA THR A 561 27.34 -0.39 0.44
C THR A 561 26.43 0.82 0.65
N LEU A 562 26.69 1.89 -0.08
CA LEU A 562 25.89 3.11 -0.02
C LEU A 562 24.49 2.90 -0.60
N ALA A 563 24.36 2.08 -1.65
CA ALA A 563 23.08 1.70 -2.21
C ALA A 563 22.22 0.95 -1.18
N GLU A 564 22.82 0.02 -0.43
CA GLU A 564 22.11 -0.72 0.61
C GLU A 564 21.61 0.20 1.74
N GLU A 565 22.39 1.21 2.12
CA GLU A 565 21.98 2.23 3.09
C GLU A 565 20.80 3.06 2.58
N TYR A 566 20.91 3.68 1.41
CA TYR A 566 19.85 4.55 0.87
C TYR A 566 18.56 3.80 0.59
N ILE A 567 18.64 2.59 0.03
CA ILE A 567 17.46 1.77 -0.24
C ILE A 567 16.76 1.39 1.08
N SER A 568 17.52 0.99 2.10
CA SER A 568 16.93 0.59 3.38
C SER A 568 16.25 1.76 4.08
N ARG A 569 16.90 2.94 4.08
CA ARG A 569 16.33 4.18 4.63
C ARG A 569 15.09 4.64 3.85
N GLY A 570 15.16 4.59 2.52
CA GLY A 570 14.02 4.96 1.65
C GLY A 570 12.83 4.04 1.84
N ILE A 571 13.02 2.71 1.88
CA ILE A 571 11.93 1.76 2.14
C ILE A 571 11.32 1.99 3.53
N ALA A 572 12.16 2.23 4.55
CA ALA A 572 11.67 2.52 5.90
C ALA A 572 10.83 3.82 5.93
N PHE A 573 11.34 4.89 5.31
CA PHE A 573 10.65 6.17 5.20
C PHE A 573 9.34 6.05 4.43
N ASP A 574 9.35 5.41 3.27
CA ASP A 574 8.15 5.23 2.46
C ASP A 574 7.12 4.35 3.17
N SER A 575 7.56 3.36 3.96
CA SER A 575 6.68 2.53 4.80
C SER A 575 6.09 3.31 5.99
N GLU A 576 6.85 4.27 6.55
CA GLU A 576 6.40 5.13 7.65
C GLU A 576 5.36 6.16 7.18
N HIS A 577 5.42 6.56 5.91
CA HIS A 577 4.55 7.55 5.30
C HIS A 577 3.53 6.98 4.30
N ASP A 578 3.33 5.65 4.31
CA ASP A 578 2.34 4.94 3.48
C ASP A 578 2.46 5.24 1.97
N LEU A 579 3.69 5.41 1.50
CA LEU A 579 4.04 5.71 0.11
C LEU A 579 4.25 4.43 -0.71
N ASP A 580 3.27 3.52 -0.72
CA ASP A 580 3.35 2.16 -1.32
C ASP A 580 3.94 2.14 -2.74
N ALA A 581 3.55 3.11 -3.57
CA ALA A 581 4.06 3.32 -4.92
C ALA A 581 5.60 3.38 -4.98
N TRP A 582 6.19 4.11 -4.04
CA TRP A 582 7.63 4.36 -3.95
C TRP A 582 8.36 3.17 -3.31
N ILE A 583 7.74 2.52 -2.31
CA ILE A 583 8.23 1.25 -1.74
C ILE A 583 8.46 0.25 -2.86
N HIS A 584 7.47 0.03 -3.73
CA HIS A 584 7.56 -1.01 -4.77
C HIS A 584 8.64 -0.72 -5.81
N TYR A 585 8.83 0.55 -6.16
CA TYR A 585 9.92 0.97 -7.06
C TYR A 585 11.30 0.75 -6.40
N LEU A 586 11.49 1.19 -5.16
CA LEU A 586 12.74 0.97 -4.39
C LEU A 586 13.06 -0.51 -4.17
N VAL A 587 12.06 -1.34 -3.92
CA VAL A 587 12.24 -2.81 -3.82
C VAL A 587 12.66 -3.40 -5.17
N GLY A 588 12.20 -2.84 -6.29
CA GLY A 588 12.73 -3.14 -7.62
C GLY A 588 14.23 -2.80 -7.76
N ILE A 589 14.66 -1.65 -7.24
CA ILE A 589 16.09 -1.27 -7.19
C ILE A 589 16.86 -2.20 -6.26
N LEU A 590 16.29 -2.63 -5.13
CA LEU A 590 16.90 -3.64 -4.26
C LEU A 590 17.15 -4.95 -5.01
N ALA A 591 16.17 -5.42 -5.80
CA ALA A 591 16.34 -6.60 -6.65
C ALA A 591 17.51 -6.42 -7.63
N ARG A 592 17.66 -5.22 -8.20
CA ARG A 592 18.78 -4.87 -9.09
C ARG A 592 20.12 -4.86 -8.36
N LEU A 593 20.20 -4.29 -7.16
CA LEU A 593 21.41 -4.36 -6.33
C LEU A 593 21.84 -5.81 -6.09
N ARG A 594 20.89 -6.70 -5.76
CA ARG A 594 21.17 -8.13 -5.55
C ARG A 594 21.65 -8.83 -6.82
N LEU A 595 21.09 -8.47 -7.99
CA LEU A 595 21.54 -8.98 -9.28
C LEU A 595 23.00 -8.63 -9.55
N GLU A 596 23.37 -7.35 -9.36
CA GLU A 596 24.73 -6.86 -9.61
C GLU A 596 25.76 -7.44 -8.62
N GLN A 597 25.35 -7.72 -7.37
CA GLN A 597 26.15 -8.44 -6.38
C GLN A 597 26.29 -9.95 -6.66
N GLY A 598 25.70 -10.48 -7.73
CA GLY A 598 25.71 -11.91 -8.07
C GLY A 598 24.80 -12.78 -7.20
N ARG A 599 23.90 -12.20 -6.42
CA ARG A 599 22.95 -12.90 -5.54
C ARG A 599 21.66 -13.23 -6.32
N LEU A 600 21.77 -14.09 -7.33
CA LEU A 600 20.72 -14.32 -8.33
C LEU A 600 19.38 -14.80 -7.73
N HIS A 601 19.41 -15.76 -6.79
CA HIS A 601 18.20 -16.25 -6.13
C HIS A 601 17.48 -15.14 -5.34
N ASN A 602 18.24 -14.29 -4.66
CA ASN A 602 17.69 -13.17 -3.90
C ASN A 602 17.06 -12.13 -4.82
N ALA A 603 17.74 -11.80 -5.92
CA ALA A 603 17.22 -10.90 -6.93
C ALA A 603 15.90 -11.42 -7.53
N GLU A 604 15.82 -12.73 -7.82
CA GLU A 604 14.59 -13.36 -8.32
C GLU A 604 13.44 -13.32 -7.30
N ALA A 605 13.73 -13.67 -6.05
CA ALA A 605 12.72 -13.70 -4.98
C ALA A 605 12.09 -12.32 -4.78
N VAL A 606 12.92 -11.28 -4.68
CA VAL A 606 12.47 -9.89 -4.51
C VAL A 606 11.67 -9.43 -5.73
N ALA A 607 12.19 -9.65 -6.94
CA ALA A 607 11.50 -9.25 -8.18
C ALA A 607 10.12 -9.93 -8.33
N LYS A 608 9.99 -11.23 -8.03
CA LYS A 608 8.69 -11.92 -8.05
C LYS A 608 7.73 -11.42 -6.98
N GLY A 609 8.25 -11.01 -5.82
CA GLY A 609 7.46 -10.41 -4.75
C GLY A 609 6.75 -9.14 -5.24
N VAL A 610 7.51 -8.21 -5.83
CA VAL A 610 6.96 -6.97 -6.41
C VAL A 610 5.97 -7.27 -7.52
N LEU A 611 6.34 -8.11 -8.49
CA LEU A 611 5.47 -8.40 -9.65
C LEU A 611 4.19 -9.17 -9.30
N GLY A 612 4.10 -9.75 -8.10
CA GLY A 612 2.88 -10.37 -7.58
C GLY A 612 1.85 -9.38 -7.03
N LEU A 613 2.22 -8.10 -6.88
CA LEU A 613 1.34 -7.06 -6.35
C LEU A 613 0.31 -6.60 -7.41
N LYS A 614 -0.89 -6.24 -6.95
CA LYS A 614 -1.96 -5.70 -7.80
C LYS A 614 -1.76 -4.19 -8.01
N ARG A 615 -2.28 -3.66 -9.12
CA ARG A 615 -2.34 -2.20 -9.43
C ARG A 615 -0.99 -1.46 -9.52
N LEU A 616 0.09 -2.14 -9.91
CA LEU A 616 1.35 -1.47 -10.23
C LEU A 616 1.27 -0.72 -11.56
N THR A 617 1.73 0.53 -11.60
CA THR A 617 1.95 1.26 -12.86
C THR A 617 3.10 0.62 -13.64
N LEU A 618 3.22 0.94 -14.94
CA LEU A 618 4.30 0.43 -15.78
C LEU A 618 5.68 0.75 -15.17
N LEU A 619 5.88 1.99 -14.71
CA LEU A 619 7.14 2.43 -14.12
C LEU A 619 7.49 1.68 -12.84
N MET A 620 6.51 1.35 -11.99
CA MET A 620 6.75 0.54 -10.79
C MET A 620 7.18 -0.90 -11.12
N ARG A 621 6.72 -1.44 -12.26
CA ARG A 621 7.00 -2.83 -12.67
C ARG A 621 8.37 -3.00 -13.31
N LEU A 622 8.81 -2.01 -14.08
CA LEU A 622 9.96 -2.11 -14.98
C LEU A 622 11.28 -2.55 -14.29
N PRO A 623 11.69 -1.98 -13.14
CA PRO A 623 12.92 -2.41 -12.47
C PRO A 623 12.89 -3.89 -12.08
N ALA A 624 11.81 -4.34 -11.43
CA ALA A 624 11.64 -5.73 -11.00
C ALA A 624 11.54 -6.68 -12.21
N LEU A 625 10.80 -6.30 -13.25
CA LEU A 625 10.65 -7.10 -14.46
C LEU A 625 11.98 -7.30 -15.19
N THR A 626 12.78 -6.23 -15.32
CA THR A 626 14.12 -6.27 -15.92
C THR A 626 15.04 -7.22 -15.16
N VAL A 627 15.03 -7.15 -13.82
CA VAL A 627 15.81 -8.06 -12.97
C VAL A 627 15.36 -9.50 -13.14
N LEU A 628 14.05 -9.76 -13.10
CA LEU A 628 13.52 -11.11 -13.28
C LEU A 628 13.93 -11.70 -14.63
N ALA A 629 13.82 -10.92 -15.72
CA ALA A 629 14.23 -11.35 -17.06
C ALA A 629 15.72 -11.73 -17.09
N ARG A 630 16.61 -10.88 -16.56
CA ARG A 630 18.06 -11.15 -16.51
C ARG A 630 18.40 -12.36 -15.65
N VAL A 631 17.77 -12.52 -14.47
CA VAL A 631 18.02 -13.70 -13.62
C VAL A 631 17.56 -14.99 -14.33
N ARG A 632 16.35 -14.99 -14.90
CA ARG A 632 15.81 -16.15 -15.64
C ARG A 632 16.69 -16.52 -16.83
N MET A 633 17.21 -15.52 -17.54
CA MET A 633 18.20 -15.70 -18.61
C MET A 633 19.48 -16.37 -18.08
N ARG A 634 20.08 -15.85 -17.00
CA ARG A 634 21.33 -16.38 -16.43
C ARG A 634 21.17 -17.80 -15.88
N PHE A 635 20.02 -18.12 -15.30
CA PHE A 635 19.67 -19.49 -14.89
C PHE A 635 19.43 -20.43 -16.08
N GLY A 636 19.03 -19.89 -17.24
CA GLY A 636 18.68 -20.70 -18.42
C GLY A 636 17.24 -21.18 -18.44
N CYS A 637 16.33 -20.48 -17.76
CA CYS A 637 14.91 -20.82 -17.75
C CYS A 637 14.26 -20.63 -19.13
N GLN A 638 13.29 -21.47 -19.47
CA GLN A 638 12.56 -21.40 -20.75
C GLN A 638 11.80 -20.09 -20.94
N SER A 639 11.37 -19.44 -19.86
CA SER A 639 10.64 -18.17 -19.90
C SER A 639 11.52 -16.94 -20.20
N ALA A 640 12.84 -17.08 -20.29
CA ALA A 640 13.76 -15.95 -20.37
C ALA A 640 13.52 -15.08 -21.62
N ASP A 641 13.39 -15.69 -22.80
CA ASP A 641 13.25 -14.96 -24.07
C ASP A 641 11.96 -14.13 -24.08
N ALA A 642 10.83 -14.71 -23.65
CA ALA A 642 9.55 -14.00 -23.55
C ALA A 642 9.61 -12.81 -22.57
N LEU A 643 10.24 -12.99 -21.40
CA LEU A 643 10.40 -11.91 -20.42
C LEU A 643 11.31 -10.79 -20.94
N LEU A 644 12.41 -11.12 -21.64
CA LEU A 644 13.30 -10.10 -22.21
C LEU A 644 12.60 -9.30 -23.33
N SER A 645 11.78 -9.95 -24.15
CA SER A 645 10.94 -9.27 -25.15
C SER A 645 9.91 -8.34 -24.50
N GLU A 646 9.22 -8.81 -23.46
CA GLU A 646 8.26 -8.00 -22.69
C GLU A 646 8.94 -6.77 -22.07
N VAL A 647 10.13 -6.94 -21.49
CA VAL A 647 10.94 -5.82 -20.94
C VAL A 647 11.27 -4.80 -22.02
N LEU A 648 11.73 -5.24 -23.21
CA LEU A 648 12.09 -4.32 -24.29
C LEU A 648 10.87 -3.57 -24.82
N GLU A 649 9.75 -4.25 -25.05
CA GLU A 649 8.50 -3.63 -25.51
C GLU A 649 8.03 -2.55 -24.54
N ASN A 650 7.98 -2.90 -23.25
CA ASN A 650 7.62 -1.97 -22.19
C ASN A 650 8.61 -0.80 -22.10
N ALA A 651 9.92 -1.05 -22.14
CA ALA A 651 10.93 0.01 -22.10
C ALA A 651 10.82 0.96 -23.30
N ILE A 652 10.63 0.44 -24.52
CA ILE A 652 10.42 1.27 -25.72
C ILE A 652 9.15 2.12 -25.59
N SER A 653 8.08 1.56 -25.01
CA SER A 653 6.83 2.31 -24.83
C SER A 653 7.01 3.56 -23.96
N THR A 654 7.95 3.53 -23.01
CA THR A 654 8.28 4.69 -22.17
C THR A 654 9.07 5.78 -22.88
N ASP A 655 9.74 5.49 -24.00
CA ASP A 655 10.72 6.37 -24.67
C ASP A 655 11.90 6.83 -23.77
N GLU A 656 12.05 6.27 -22.56
CA GLU A 656 13.09 6.64 -21.63
C GLU A 656 14.33 5.75 -21.78
N VAL A 657 15.45 6.37 -22.19
CA VAL A 657 16.71 5.65 -22.47
C VAL A 657 17.28 4.91 -21.27
N GLN A 658 16.95 5.35 -20.05
CA GLN A 658 17.34 4.67 -18.81
C GLN A 658 16.75 3.26 -18.68
N TYR A 659 15.62 2.96 -19.33
CA TYR A 659 15.05 1.61 -19.41
C TYR A 659 15.40 0.91 -20.72
N VAL A 660 15.43 1.64 -21.84
CA VAL A 660 15.72 1.07 -23.17
C VAL A 660 17.15 0.52 -23.26
N ILE A 661 18.14 1.23 -22.74
CA ILE A 661 19.55 0.81 -22.83
C ILE A 661 19.78 -0.51 -22.06
N PRO A 662 19.42 -0.63 -20.77
CA PRO A 662 19.59 -1.89 -20.04
C PRO A 662 18.81 -3.07 -20.65
N ALA A 663 17.60 -2.84 -21.18
CA ALA A 663 16.80 -3.88 -21.84
C ALA A 663 17.52 -4.45 -23.07
N ARG A 664 18.09 -3.58 -23.91
CA ARG A 664 18.86 -4.00 -25.08
C ARG A 664 20.16 -4.69 -24.70
N LEU A 665 20.90 -4.18 -23.71
CA LEU A 665 22.11 -4.83 -23.21
C LEU A 665 21.83 -6.23 -22.65
N ALA A 666 20.70 -6.43 -21.97
CA ALA A 666 20.27 -7.76 -21.51
C ALA A 666 19.99 -8.73 -22.68
N LEU A 667 19.41 -8.26 -23.78
CA LEU A 667 19.22 -9.05 -24.99
C LEU A 667 20.56 -9.39 -25.69
N VAL A 668 21.52 -8.46 -25.69
CA VAL A 668 22.89 -8.73 -26.18
C VAL A 668 23.59 -9.80 -25.33
N GLU A 669 23.47 -9.72 -24.00
CA GLU A 669 23.97 -10.75 -23.07
C GLU A 669 23.33 -12.11 -23.38
N ASN A 670 22.00 -12.16 -23.56
CA ASN A 670 21.28 -13.40 -23.91
C ASN A 670 21.80 -13.99 -25.22
N ALA A 671 21.88 -13.17 -26.27
CA ALA A 671 22.32 -13.58 -27.59
C ALA A 671 23.76 -14.13 -27.56
N TRP A 672 24.65 -13.55 -26.74
CA TRP A 672 25.99 -14.08 -26.54
C TRP A 672 26.00 -15.43 -25.82
N LEU A 673 25.18 -15.58 -24.77
CA LEU A 673 25.03 -16.81 -24.01
C LEU A 673 24.43 -17.94 -24.86
N THR A 674 23.54 -17.63 -25.80
CA THR A 674 22.84 -18.60 -26.66
C THR A 674 23.40 -18.71 -28.08
N GLU A 675 24.52 -18.05 -28.38
CA GLU A 675 25.20 -18.09 -29.70
C GLU A 675 24.36 -17.56 -30.88
N ARG A 676 23.48 -16.58 -30.61
CA ARG A 676 22.60 -15.95 -31.61
C ARG A 676 23.17 -14.62 -32.08
N LYS A 677 24.26 -14.66 -32.85
CA LYS A 677 25.00 -13.45 -33.27
C LYS A 677 24.11 -12.39 -33.95
N ASP A 678 23.23 -12.80 -34.85
CA ASP A 678 22.39 -11.86 -35.61
C ASP A 678 21.44 -11.07 -34.70
N GLU A 679 20.89 -11.72 -33.66
CA GLU A 679 20.06 -11.05 -32.65
C GLU A 679 20.86 -10.01 -31.86
N ALA A 680 22.12 -10.29 -31.52
CA ALA A 680 22.99 -9.34 -30.84
C ALA A 680 23.28 -8.10 -31.70
N ILE A 681 23.58 -8.29 -33.00
CA ILE A 681 23.88 -7.19 -33.92
C ILE A 681 22.69 -6.24 -34.06
N ILE A 682 21.45 -6.76 -34.16
CA ILE A 682 20.23 -5.93 -34.20
C ILE A 682 20.14 -5.00 -32.98
N GLN A 683 20.48 -5.51 -31.80
CA GLN A 683 20.42 -4.69 -30.58
C GLN A 683 21.58 -3.70 -30.48
N LEU A 684 22.79 -4.10 -30.90
CA LEU A 684 23.95 -3.21 -30.95
C LEU A 684 23.75 -2.07 -31.95
N ASP A 685 23.20 -2.35 -33.14
CA ASP A 685 22.82 -1.33 -34.12
C ASP A 685 21.81 -0.32 -33.54
N ALA A 686 20.83 -0.82 -32.78
CA ALA A 686 19.84 0.03 -32.15
C ALA A 686 20.46 0.90 -31.03
N LEU A 687 21.40 0.36 -30.26
CA LEU A 687 22.16 1.10 -29.24
C LEU A 687 23.08 2.15 -29.87
N GLY A 688 23.74 1.83 -30.99
CA GLY A 688 24.64 2.75 -31.71
C GLY A 688 23.95 3.99 -32.30
N LYS A 689 22.61 3.98 -32.41
CA LYS A 689 21.80 5.14 -32.81
C LYS A 689 21.53 6.12 -31.66
N ILE A 690 21.75 5.71 -30.42
CA ILE A 690 21.59 6.57 -29.24
C ILE A 690 22.88 7.37 -29.06
N ALA A 691 22.74 8.67 -28.79
CA ALA A 691 23.90 9.54 -28.66
C ALA A 691 24.78 9.14 -27.45
N PRO A 692 26.12 9.13 -27.55
CA PRO A 692 27.01 8.66 -26.48
C PRO A 692 26.83 9.35 -25.12
N GLN A 693 26.45 10.62 -25.12
CA GLN A 693 26.19 11.42 -23.92
C GLN A 693 24.90 11.03 -23.19
N SER A 694 23.97 10.34 -23.86
CA SER A 694 22.76 9.80 -23.24
C SER A 694 23.04 8.51 -22.45
N PHE A 695 24.22 7.92 -22.61
CA PHE A 695 24.65 6.76 -21.83
C PHE A 695 25.24 7.20 -20.51
N HIS A 696 24.79 6.53 -19.45
CA HIS A 696 25.60 6.45 -18.24
C HIS A 696 26.92 5.72 -18.55
N LYS A 697 28.05 6.18 -18.01
CA LYS A 697 29.39 5.65 -18.36
C LYS A 697 29.54 4.14 -18.18
N TRP A 698 28.81 3.55 -17.23
CA TRP A 698 28.82 2.10 -17.00
C TRP A 698 28.07 1.33 -18.09
N ASN A 699 26.91 1.82 -18.53
CA ASN A 699 26.18 1.23 -19.66
C ASN A 699 26.95 1.44 -20.96
N ARG A 700 27.65 2.59 -21.10
CA ARG A 700 28.54 2.86 -22.23
C ARG A 700 29.69 1.86 -22.31
N GLY A 701 30.32 1.57 -21.17
CA GLY A 701 31.38 0.56 -21.08
C GLY A 701 30.87 -0.85 -21.42
N GLU A 702 29.69 -1.22 -20.91
CA GLU A 702 29.06 -2.50 -21.25
C GLU A 702 28.76 -2.62 -22.75
N PHE A 703 28.20 -1.56 -23.36
CA PHE A 703 27.99 -1.49 -24.80
C PHE A 703 29.30 -1.63 -25.59
N ALA A 704 30.34 -0.88 -25.23
CA ALA A 704 31.64 -0.91 -25.90
C ALA A 704 32.30 -2.31 -25.83
N VAL A 705 32.26 -2.95 -24.66
CA VAL A 705 32.77 -4.32 -24.49
C VAL A 705 31.95 -5.32 -25.30
N TRP A 706 30.62 -5.23 -25.32
CA TRP A 706 29.82 -6.11 -26.16
C TRP A 706 30.09 -5.91 -27.65
N ALA A 707 30.22 -4.66 -28.10
CA ALA A 707 30.56 -4.36 -29.49
C ALA A 707 31.91 -4.99 -29.87
N LEU A 708 32.93 -4.87 -29.01
CA LEU A 708 34.23 -5.54 -29.21
C LEU A 708 34.06 -7.07 -29.32
N ARG A 709 33.33 -7.70 -28.39
CA ARG A 709 33.11 -9.16 -28.36
C ARG A 709 32.44 -9.70 -29.61
N PHE A 710 31.59 -8.91 -30.26
CA PHE A 710 30.90 -9.29 -31.51
C PHE A 710 31.61 -8.80 -32.78
N GLY A 711 32.68 -8.02 -32.66
CA GLY A 711 33.35 -7.36 -33.78
C GLY A 711 32.45 -6.33 -34.47
N HIS A 712 31.60 -5.66 -33.71
CA HIS A 712 30.68 -4.63 -34.18
C HIS A 712 31.37 -3.26 -34.13
N ASP A 713 31.32 -2.53 -35.25
CA ASP A 713 31.95 -1.21 -35.36
C ASP A 713 31.14 -0.15 -34.62
N VAL A 714 31.80 0.65 -33.81
CA VAL A 714 31.18 1.67 -32.96
C VAL A 714 32.05 2.93 -32.95
N PRO A 715 31.44 4.13 -32.96
CA PRO A 715 32.18 5.38 -32.93
C PRO A 715 33.15 5.48 -31.74
N ARG A 716 34.32 6.09 -31.96
CA ARG A 716 35.38 6.25 -30.95
C ARG A 716 34.89 6.89 -29.64
N GLU A 717 33.89 7.76 -29.72
CA GLU A 717 33.28 8.45 -28.58
C GLU A 717 32.74 7.48 -27.51
N PHE A 718 32.32 6.27 -27.90
CA PHE A 718 31.87 5.24 -26.96
C PHE A 718 32.99 4.63 -26.11
N PHE A 719 34.25 4.83 -26.48
CA PHE A 719 35.42 4.27 -25.79
C PHE A 719 36.11 5.26 -24.85
N LEU A 720 35.63 6.50 -24.79
CA LEU A 720 36.24 7.54 -23.96
C LEU A 720 35.73 7.47 -22.50
N ASN A 721 36.59 7.82 -21.55
CA ASN A 721 36.26 7.98 -20.12
C ASN A 721 35.41 6.84 -19.55
N LEU A 722 35.84 5.59 -19.75
CA LEU A 722 35.15 4.40 -19.26
C LEU A 722 35.65 4.01 -17.87
N PRO A 723 34.79 3.41 -17.01
CA PRO A 723 35.23 2.83 -15.75
C PRO A 723 36.32 1.76 -15.94
N ASP A 724 37.23 1.66 -14.96
CA ASP A 724 38.43 0.82 -15.02
C ASP A 724 38.20 -0.62 -15.51
N PRO A 725 37.19 -1.38 -15.02
CA PRO A 725 37.00 -2.76 -15.48
C PRO A 725 36.78 -2.87 -17.00
N PHE A 726 36.06 -1.92 -17.59
CA PHE A 726 35.83 -1.90 -19.04
C PHE A 726 37.06 -1.43 -19.80
N ALA A 727 37.74 -0.39 -19.31
CA ALA A 727 38.97 0.12 -19.93
C ALA A 727 40.07 -0.94 -19.98
N LEU A 728 40.23 -1.71 -18.90
CA LEU A 728 41.18 -2.83 -18.81
C LEU A 728 40.79 -3.97 -19.76
N GLU A 729 39.51 -4.35 -19.83
CA GLU A 729 39.05 -5.41 -20.75
C GLU A 729 39.26 -5.01 -22.23
N LEU A 730 38.96 -3.75 -22.59
CA LEU A 730 39.18 -3.22 -23.93
C LEU A 730 40.67 -3.12 -24.30
N ALA A 731 41.56 -3.05 -23.30
CA ALA A 731 43.01 -3.10 -23.46
C ALA A 731 43.57 -4.54 -23.44
N ASP A 732 42.70 -5.56 -23.46
CA ASP A 732 43.04 -7.00 -23.39
C ASP A 732 43.69 -7.44 -22.05
N ASP A 733 43.60 -6.60 -21.00
CA ASP A 733 43.99 -6.99 -19.62
C ASP A 733 42.80 -7.64 -18.89
N ILE A 734 42.52 -8.89 -19.26
CA ILE A 734 41.40 -9.67 -18.73
C ILE A 734 41.51 -9.93 -17.22
N SER A 735 42.72 -10.16 -16.71
CA SER A 735 42.93 -10.42 -15.27
C SER A 735 42.72 -9.16 -14.45
N GLY A 736 43.33 -8.04 -14.86
CA GLY A 736 43.15 -6.75 -14.19
C GLY A 736 41.69 -6.30 -14.22
N ALA A 737 41.00 -6.48 -15.35
CA ALA A 737 39.57 -6.18 -15.47
C ALA A 737 38.70 -7.03 -14.52
N ALA A 738 38.99 -8.33 -14.41
CA ALA A 738 38.28 -9.22 -13.48
C ALA A 738 38.52 -8.85 -12.01
N ASP A 739 39.76 -8.50 -11.66
CA ASP A 739 40.11 -8.04 -10.31
C ASP A 739 39.43 -6.70 -9.98
N ALA A 740 39.35 -5.78 -10.95
CA ALA A 740 38.62 -4.53 -10.79
C ALA A 740 37.11 -4.75 -10.56
N TRP A 741 36.49 -5.70 -11.27
CA TRP A 741 35.10 -6.11 -10.99
C TRP A 741 34.92 -6.75 -9.62
N ALA A 742 35.88 -7.57 -9.19
CA ALA A 742 35.84 -8.21 -7.87
C ALA A 742 35.97 -7.18 -6.74
N ALA A 743 36.81 -6.15 -6.90
CA ALA A 743 36.96 -5.05 -5.95
C ALA A 743 35.66 -4.24 -5.76
N LEU A 744 34.84 -4.17 -6.81
CA LEU A 744 33.51 -3.54 -6.78
C LEU A 744 32.42 -4.48 -6.25
N ASN A 745 32.76 -5.71 -5.85
CA ASN A 745 31.83 -6.74 -5.41
C ASN A 745 30.78 -7.08 -6.50
N ALA A 746 31.20 -7.10 -7.77
CA ALA A 746 30.40 -7.46 -8.95
C ALA A 746 30.90 -8.78 -9.58
N PRO A 747 30.77 -9.91 -8.87
CA PRO A 747 31.45 -11.16 -9.23
C PRO A 747 30.94 -11.78 -10.53
N TYR A 748 29.66 -11.58 -10.90
CA TYR A 748 29.15 -12.08 -12.18
C TYR A 748 29.82 -11.40 -13.38
N SER A 749 30.05 -10.08 -13.31
CA SER A 749 30.77 -9.33 -14.35
C SER A 749 32.23 -9.78 -14.44
N ALA A 750 32.90 -9.99 -13.29
CA ALA A 750 34.25 -10.56 -13.26
C ALA A 750 34.31 -11.92 -13.98
N ALA A 751 33.32 -12.79 -13.75
CA ALA A 751 33.25 -14.09 -14.41
C ALA A 751 33.03 -13.97 -15.94
N LEU A 752 32.18 -13.05 -16.40
CA LEU A 752 31.98 -12.79 -17.83
C LEU A 752 33.26 -12.29 -18.52
N THR A 753 34.02 -11.42 -17.85
CA THR A 753 35.32 -10.94 -18.36
C THR A 753 36.33 -12.08 -18.44
N LEU A 754 36.45 -12.92 -17.40
CA LEU A 754 37.31 -14.11 -17.40
C LEU A 754 36.95 -15.15 -18.48
N MET A 755 35.75 -15.10 -19.03
CA MET A 755 35.34 -15.95 -20.16
C MET A 755 35.84 -15.43 -21.52
N GLN A 756 36.40 -14.22 -21.60
CA GLN A 756 37.06 -13.68 -22.79
C GLN A 756 38.48 -14.25 -22.92
N VAL A 757 38.55 -15.48 -23.40
CA VAL A 757 39.83 -16.20 -23.54
C VAL A 757 40.49 -15.87 -24.88
N ASN A 758 41.65 -15.21 -24.80
CA ASN A 758 42.61 -15.06 -25.89
C ASN A 758 43.95 -15.74 -25.49
N GLY A 759 44.43 -16.75 -26.23
CA GLY A 759 45.76 -17.34 -26.02
C GLY A 759 45.91 -18.39 -24.88
N GLY A 760 47.14 -18.52 -24.36
CA GLY A 760 47.61 -19.66 -23.54
C GLY A 760 47.14 -19.74 -22.07
N ASP A 761 46.58 -18.66 -21.51
CA ASP A 761 46.07 -18.63 -20.12
C ASP A 761 44.57 -18.98 -19.99
N GLY A 762 43.92 -19.36 -21.10
CA GLY A 762 42.49 -19.68 -21.15
C GLY A 762 42.01 -20.75 -20.17
N GLU A 763 42.88 -21.70 -19.82
CA GLU A 763 42.60 -22.70 -18.79
C GLU A 763 42.35 -22.06 -17.42
N LYS A 764 43.23 -21.14 -16.99
CA LYS A 764 43.14 -20.51 -15.68
C LYS A 764 41.93 -19.59 -15.60
N SER A 765 41.71 -18.78 -16.62
CA SER A 765 40.59 -17.81 -16.66
C SER A 765 39.24 -18.51 -16.64
N LEU A 766 39.03 -19.55 -17.45
CA LEU A 766 37.76 -20.31 -17.44
C LEU A 766 37.55 -21.08 -16.13
N ALA A 767 38.61 -21.62 -15.52
CA ALA A 767 38.51 -22.26 -14.21
C ALA A 767 38.12 -21.26 -13.12
N ALA A 768 38.70 -20.06 -13.12
CA ALA A 768 38.34 -18.98 -12.22
C ALA A 768 36.90 -18.50 -12.42
N ALA A 769 36.46 -18.31 -13.68
CA ALA A 769 35.08 -17.96 -14.01
C ALA A 769 34.10 -19.00 -13.45
N LEU A 770 34.33 -20.30 -13.69
CA LEU A 770 33.46 -21.36 -13.18
C LEU A 770 33.45 -21.44 -11.65
N LYS A 771 34.57 -21.13 -10.98
CA LYS A 771 34.62 -21.07 -9.51
C LYS A 771 33.69 -19.99 -8.95
N ILE A 772 33.50 -18.89 -9.68
CA ILE A 772 32.57 -17.81 -9.34
C ILE A 772 31.12 -18.18 -9.68
N LEU A 773 30.89 -18.75 -10.86
CA LEU A 773 29.54 -19.02 -11.37
C LEU A 773 28.84 -20.22 -10.71
N LEU A 774 29.58 -21.27 -10.36
CA LEU A 774 29.01 -22.50 -9.80
C LEU A 774 28.23 -22.26 -8.48
N PRO A 775 28.75 -21.49 -7.51
CA PRO A 775 27.99 -21.16 -6.30
C PRO A 775 26.73 -20.30 -6.54
N MET A 776 26.69 -19.52 -7.62
CA MET A 776 25.53 -18.70 -8.02
C MET A 776 24.47 -19.49 -8.78
N GLU A 777 24.80 -20.69 -9.23
CA GLU A 777 23.93 -21.54 -10.06
C GLU A 777 23.48 -20.86 -11.36
N ALA A 778 24.33 -19.99 -11.93
CA ALA A 778 24.09 -19.31 -13.21
C ALA A 778 24.15 -20.30 -14.40
N GLY A 779 23.15 -21.19 -14.49
CA GLY A 779 23.13 -22.39 -15.34
C GLY A 779 23.53 -22.13 -16.79
N ARG A 780 22.90 -21.15 -17.45
CA ARG A 780 23.19 -20.81 -18.85
C ARG A 780 24.60 -20.27 -19.03
N THR A 781 25.07 -19.44 -18.09
CA THR A 781 26.45 -18.90 -18.11
C THR A 781 27.49 -19.99 -17.85
N ILE A 782 27.20 -20.94 -16.95
CA ILE A 782 28.03 -22.13 -16.69
C ILE A 782 28.12 -23.01 -17.94
N GLU A 783 27.00 -23.24 -18.63
CA GLU A 783 26.94 -24.00 -19.88
C GLU A 783 27.82 -23.37 -20.96
N LYS A 784 27.73 -22.04 -21.12
CA LYS A 784 28.59 -21.28 -22.04
C LYS A 784 30.07 -21.41 -21.68
N ALA A 785 30.44 -21.23 -20.41
CA ALA A 785 31.84 -21.37 -19.97
C ALA A 785 32.38 -22.78 -20.23
N ARG A 786 31.57 -23.82 -20.03
CA ARG A 786 31.93 -25.21 -20.36
C ARG A 786 32.04 -25.45 -21.86
N ALA A 787 31.19 -24.82 -22.68
CA ALA A 787 31.30 -24.89 -24.13
C ALA A 787 32.61 -24.26 -24.62
N LEU A 788 32.99 -23.10 -24.07
CA LEU A 788 34.30 -22.48 -24.32
C LEU A 788 35.44 -23.40 -23.88
N ALA A 789 35.38 -24.00 -22.69
CA ALA A 789 36.40 -24.93 -22.22
C ALA A 789 36.57 -26.18 -23.12
N ARG A 790 35.47 -26.66 -23.74
CA ARG A 790 35.54 -27.71 -24.76
C ARG A 790 36.21 -27.21 -26.03
N LYS A 791 35.85 -26.01 -26.51
CA LYS A 791 36.45 -25.37 -27.69
C LYS A 791 37.98 -25.20 -27.55
N PHE A 792 38.46 -24.90 -26.35
CA PHE A 792 39.89 -24.73 -26.04
C PHE A 792 40.58 -26.01 -25.52
N ASN A 793 39.92 -27.18 -25.57
CA ASN A 793 40.47 -28.47 -25.12
C ASN A 793 40.94 -28.52 -23.64
N VAL A 794 40.33 -27.73 -22.76
CA VAL A 794 40.66 -27.65 -21.31
C VAL A 794 39.53 -28.16 -20.40
N ALA A 795 38.45 -28.72 -20.97
CA ALA A 795 37.26 -29.16 -20.24
C ALA A 795 37.55 -30.14 -19.07
N GLY A 796 38.55 -31.01 -19.21
CA GLY A 796 38.92 -32.00 -18.18
C GLY A 796 39.50 -31.39 -16.90
N LYS A 797 39.94 -30.12 -16.96
CA LYS A 797 40.56 -29.40 -15.84
C LYS A 797 39.62 -28.37 -15.19
N MET A 798 38.38 -28.29 -15.67
CA MET A 798 37.39 -27.35 -15.15
C MET A 798 36.84 -27.83 -13.80
N PRO A 799 36.62 -26.92 -12.83
CA PRO A 799 36.02 -27.30 -11.56
C PRO A 799 34.62 -27.89 -11.79
N ARG A 800 34.36 -29.03 -11.15
CA ARG A 800 33.03 -29.63 -11.12
C ARG A 800 32.21 -28.96 -10.04
N GLY A 801 30.90 -28.89 -10.24
CA GLY A 801 29.98 -28.39 -9.21
C GLY A 801 30.11 -29.23 -7.95
N GLN A 802 30.63 -28.63 -6.88
CA GLN A 802 30.55 -29.24 -5.56
C GLN A 802 29.11 -29.09 -5.07
N ARG A 803 28.45 -30.21 -4.75
CA ARG A 803 27.32 -30.22 -3.80
C ARG A 803 27.90 -29.89 -2.42
N GLY A 804 28.18 -28.61 -2.19
CA GLY A 804 28.62 -28.12 -0.88
C GLY A 804 27.47 -28.26 0.14
N PRO A 805 27.79 -28.44 1.43
CA PRO A 805 26.77 -28.40 2.46
C PRO A 805 26.18 -26.98 2.51
N TYR A 806 24.85 -26.89 2.64
CA TYR A 806 24.05 -25.66 2.78
C TYR A 806 23.61 -24.93 1.49
N GLY A 807 22.99 -25.66 0.54
CA GLY A 807 22.17 -25.04 -0.52
C GLY A 807 21.13 -24.06 0.03
N SER A 808 20.51 -24.37 1.19
CA SER A 808 19.55 -23.49 1.85
C SER A 808 20.09 -22.10 2.23
N ALA A 809 21.38 -22.00 2.59
CA ALA A 809 21.98 -20.71 2.92
C ALA A 809 22.18 -19.82 1.69
N ARG A 810 22.29 -20.42 0.50
CA ARG A 810 22.46 -19.70 -0.77
C ARG A 810 21.14 -19.24 -1.38
N GLU A 811 20.05 -19.92 -1.04
CA GLU A 811 18.69 -19.62 -1.50
C GLU A 811 18.00 -18.53 -0.65
N HIS A 812 18.51 -18.25 0.55
CA HIS A 812 17.91 -17.30 1.46
C HIS A 812 18.42 -15.87 1.26
N VAL A 813 17.51 -14.89 1.27
CA VAL A 813 17.77 -13.46 0.97
C VAL A 813 18.92 -12.86 1.80
N LEU A 814 19.10 -13.35 3.03
CA LEU A 814 20.12 -12.90 3.99
C LEU A 814 21.22 -13.93 4.29
N GLY A 815 21.33 -15.01 3.51
CA GLY A 815 22.37 -16.01 3.73
C GLY A 815 22.13 -16.93 4.93
N PHE A 816 20.86 -17.15 5.33
CA PHE A 816 20.51 -17.99 6.47
C PHE A 816 20.56 -19.47 6.11
N THR A 817 21.33 -20.24 6.87
CA THR A 817 21.24 -21.71 6.91
C THR A 817 19.81 -22.15 7.26
N LYS A 818 19.40 -23.37 6.90
CA LYS A 818 18.09 -23.93 7.27
C LYS A 818 17.73 -23.73 8.74
N LYS A 819 18.71 -23.86 9.64
CA LYS A 819 18.50 -23.67 11.09
C LYS A 819 18.37 -22.21 11.48
N GLU A 820 19.12 -21.32 10.86
CA GLU A 820 18.89 -19.87 11.03
C GLU A 820 17.54 -19.44 10.45
N GLN A 821 17.06 -20.05 9.36
CA GLN A 821 15.71 -19.79 8.80
C GLN A 821 14.60 -20.25 9.75
N GLU A 822 14.71 -21.45 10.31
CA GLU A 822 13.76 -21.95 11.33
C GLU A 822 13.75 -21.05 12.56
N VAL A 823 14.93 -20.64 13.04
CA VAL A 823 15.06 -19.71 14.18
C VAL A 823 14.50 -18.33 13.81
N PHE A 824 14.79 -17.81 12.62
CA PHE A 824 14.29 -16.53 12.13
C PHE A 824 12.77 -16.50 11.96
N ALA A 825 12.18 -17.56 11.41
CA ALA A 825 10.72 -17.68 11.29
C ALA A 825 10.04 -17.62 12.66
N LEU A 826 10.65 -18.24 13.68
CA LEU A 826 10.14 -18.18 15.05
C LEU A 826 10.41 -16.82 15.71
N ILE A 827 11.53 -16.15 15.40
CA ILE A 827 11.79 -14.75 15.80
C ILE A 827 10.69 -13.84 15.23
N ALA A 828 10.44 -13.92 13.92
CA ALA A 828 9.43 -13.14 13.21
C ALA A 828 8.01 -13.40 13.73
N ALA A 829 7.71 -14.64 14.16
CA ALA A 829 6.45 -14.99 14.82
C ALA A 829 6.33 -14.46 16.27
N GLY A 830 7.38 -13.83 16.81
CA GLY A 830 7.41 -13.25 18.14
C GLY A 830 7.74 -14.22 19.28
N ALA A 831 8.27 -15.41 18.98
CA ALA A 831 8.61 -16.40 20.01
C ALA A 831 9.77 -15.90 20.90
N THR A 832 9.96 -16.43 22.11
CA THR A 832 11.14 -16.17 22.96
C THR A 832 12.26 -17.20 22.72
N ASN A 833 13.47 -16.97 23.21
CA ASN A 833 14.56 -17.96 23.08
C ASN A 833 14.23 -19.28 23.79
N ILE A 834 13.42 -19.25 24.86
CA ILE A 834 12.96 -20.44 25.58
C ILE A 834 11.98 -21.22 24.71
N GLU A 835 10.97 -20.55 24.15
CA GLU A 835 9.98 -21.17 23.27
C GLU A 835 10.61 -21.73 21.98
N ILE A 836 11.63 -21.07 21.42
CA ILE A 836 12.38 -21.58 20.26
C ILE A 836 13.19 -22.82 20.66
N ALA A 837 13.82 -22.80 21.83
CA ALA A 837 14.59 -23.93 22.35
C ALA A 837 13.69 -25.17 22.54
N GLU A 838 12.48 -24.97 23.09
CA GLU A 838 11.46 -26.01 23.24
C GLU A 838 10.95 -26.50 21.88
N LYS A 839 10.51 -25.60 20.99
CA LYS A 839 9.98 -25.96 19.66
C LYS A 839 11.01 -26.69 18.79
N LEU A 840 12.29 -26.33 18.87
CA LEU A 840 13.35 -26.96 18.08
C LEU A 840 14.07 -28.09 18.82
N SER A 841 13.68 -28.40 20.06
CA SER A 841 14.34 -29.40 20.93
C SER A 841 15.86 -29.18 21.04
N ARG A 842 16.27 -27.94 21.36
CA ARG A 842 17.67 -27.51 21.50
C ARG A 842 17.92 -26.77 22.80
N SER A 843 19.19 -26.64 23.19
CA SER A 843 19.56 -25.87 24.38
C SER A 843 19.34 -24.36 24.16
N LYS A 844 18.97 -23.62 25.21
CA LYS A 844 18.83 -22.16 25.18
C LYS A 844 20.10 -21.46 24.64
N ARG A 845 21.28 -21.94 25.03
CA ARG A 845 22.58 -21.42 24.57
C ARG A 845 22.80 -21.60 23.06
N THR A 846 22.33 -22.72 22.50
CA THR A 846 22.38 -22.97 21.05
C THR A 846 21.48 -21.99 20.30
N ILE A 847 20.28 -21.73 20.83
CA ILE A 847 19.35 -20.77 20.24
C ILE A 847 19.88 -19.33 20.31
N GLU A 848 20.45 -18.91 21.45
CA GLU A 848 21.09 -17.61 21.59
C GLU A 848 22.16 -17.37 20.51
N HIS A 849 22.97 -18.40 20.22
CA HIS A 849 23.99 -18.32 19.18
C HIS A 849 23.40 -18.17 17.77
N HIS A 850 22.30 -18.87 17.46
CA HIS A 850 21.60 -18.71 16.19
C HIS A 850 20.88 -17.36 16.08
N VAL A 851 20.30 -16.87 17.17
CA VAL A 851 19.67 -15.54 17.22
C VAL A 851 20.71 -14.47 16.93
N SER A 852 21.86 -14.47 17.60
CA SER A 852 22.94 -13.50 17.33
C SER A 852 23.43 -13.57 15.87
N ALA A 853 23.55 -14.77 15.30
CA ALA A 853 23.92 -14.94 13.90
C ALA A 853 22.86 -14.39 12.94
N VAL A 854 21.57 -14.59 13.23
CA VAL A 854 20.45 -14.03 12.47
C VAL A 854 20.47 -12.50 12.54
N LEU A 855 20.57 -11.90 13.74
CA LEU A 855 20.62 -10.44 13.90
C LEU A 855 21.80 -9.81 13.16
N ALA A 856 22.98 -10.42 13.26
CA ALA A 856 24.18 -9.95 12.56
C ALA A 856 23.99 -10.00 11.03
N LYS A 857 23.46 -11.10 10.49
CA LYS A 857 23.18 -11.25 9.06
C LYS A 857 22.04 -10.36 8.57
N MET A 858 21.13 -9.97 9.46
CA MET A 858 20.09 -8.96 9.21
C MET A 858 20.59 -7.53 9.35
N ASN A 859 21.82 -7.30 9.81
CA ASN A 859 22.32 -5.96 10.13
C ASN A 859 21.35 -5.16 11.03
N VAL A 860 20.83 -5.82 12.08
CA VAL A 860 19.92 -5.22 13.05
C VAL A 860 20.52 -5.34 14.46
N GLY A 861 20.35 -4.31 15.27
CA GLY A 861 20.94 -4.20 16.60
C GLY A 861 20.22 -5.05 17.64
N ASN A 862 18.95 -5.40 17.41
CA ASN A 862 18.16 -6.17 18.36
C ASN A 862 17.05 -7.01 17.68
N ARG A 863 16.44 -7.88 18.48
CA ARG A 863 15.34 -8.77 18.04
C ARG A 863 14.13 -8.01 17.50
N MET A 864 13.83 -6.83 18.07
CA MET A 864 12.68 -6.04 17.65
C MET A 864 12.87 -5.52 16.22
N GLU A 865 14.04 -4.97 15.92
CA GLU A 865 14.40 -4.57 14.56
C GLU A 865 14.37 -5.74 13.57
N ALA A 866 14.77 -6.96 13.99
CA ALA A 866 14.63 -8.15 13.16
C ALA A 866 13.17 -8.48 12.83
N ILE A 867 12.27 -8.34 13.80
CA ILE A 867 10.83 -8.59 13.63
C ILE A 867 10.23 -7.52 12.70
N VAL A 868 10.47 -6.24 12.97
CA VAL A 868 9.99 -5.12 12.13
C VAL A 868 10.48 -5.27 10.69
N ARG A 869 11.77 -5.59 10.52
CA ARG A 869 12.35 -5.83 9.20
C ARG A 869 11.71 -7.03 8.49
N SER A 870 11.45 -8.12 9.20
CA SER A 870 10.76 -9.29 8.63
C SER A 870 9.31 -9.01 8.22
N GLN A 871 8.66 -8.03 8.86
CA GLN A 871 7.30 -7.60 8.54
C GLN A 871 7.26 -6.68 7.32
N ASN A 872 8.24 -5.78 7.19
CA ASN A 872 8.37 -4.89 6.03
C ASN A 872 8.94 -5.62 4.81
N GLU A 873 9.76 -6.65 5.02
CA GLU A 873 10.35 -7.50 4.00
C GLU A 873 9.87 -8.97 4.15
N PRO A 874 8.57 -9.29 3.96
CA PRO A 874 8.03 -10.63 4.25
C PRO A 874 8.64 -11.74 3.37
N TRP A 875 9.24 -11.38 2.23
CA TRP A 875 10.02 -12.30 1.39
C TRP A 875 11.28 -12.83 2.07
N LEU A 876 11.74 -12.23 3.18
CA LEU A 876 12.83 -12.74 4.00
C LEU A 876 12.50 -14.07 4.69
N LEU A 877 11.24 -14.50 4.77
CA LEU A 877 10.85 -15.71 5.52
C LEU A 877 10.87 -17.01 4.70
N GLY A 878 11.11 -16.92 3.38
CA GLY A 878 11.16 -18.09 2.50
C GLY A 878 9.79 -18.70 2.13
N ARG A 879 9.68 -19.26 0.92
CA ARG A 879 8.45 -19.84 0.37
C ARG A 879 8.16 -21.26 0.91
N GLU A 880 7.61 -21.40 2.11
CA GLU A 880 6.89 -22.66 2.46
C GLU A 880 5.59 -22.47 3.25
N GLN A 881 5.27 -21.29 3.81
CA GLN A 881 4.03 -21.12 4.58
C GLN A 881 2.78 -20.74 3.76
N GLY A 882 2.90 -20.63 2.42
CA GLY A 882 1.78 -20.26 1.54
C GLY A 882 0.95 -21.41 0.97
N GLN A 883 1.29 -22.69 1.23
CA GLN A 883 0.64 -23.84 0.56
C GLN A 883 0.30 -25.07 1.42
N THR A 884 0.36 -24.99 2.75
CA THR A 884 -0.18 -26.05 3.61
C THR A 884 -1.65 -25.78 3.98
N ASN A 885 -2.54 -25.84 2.98
CA ASN A 885 -3.99 -25.89 3.21
C ASN A 885 -4.67 -26.94 2.31
N ARG A 886 -3.99 -28.06 2.06
CA ARG A 886 -4.53 -29.22 1.34
C ARG A 886 -4.15 -30.54 2.02
N LEU A 887 -4.51 -30.72 3.28
CA LEU A 887 -4.64 -32.05 3.90
C LEU A 887 -5.63 -31.90 5.05
N ASP A 888 -6.91 -32.12 4.74
CA ASP A 888 -7.95 -32.72 5.59
C ASP A 888 -9.30 -32.63 4.89
N ARG A 889 -9.42 -33.44 3.83
CA ARG A 889 -10.70 -33.97 3.35
C ARG A 889 -10.55 -35.48 3.41
N ASN A 890 -10.77 -36.04 4.60
CA ASN A 890 -11.24 -37.40 4.85
C ASN A 890 -11.36 -37.62 6.37
N ALA A 891 -12.45 -37.10 6.95
CA ALA A 891 -13.16 -37.65 8.11
C ALA A 891 -14.51 -36.94 8.22
#